data_AF-A0A0G4KQ93-F1
#
_entry.id   AF-A0A0G4KQ93-F1
#
_cell.length_a   1.000
_cell.length_b   1.000
_cell.length_c   1.000
_cell.angle_alpha   90.00
_cell.angle_beta   90.00
_cell.angle_gamma   90.00
#
_symmetry.space_group_name_H-M   'P 1'
#
loop_
_entity.id
_entity.type
_entity.pdbx_description
1 polymer ?
#
loop_
_entity_poly.entity_id
_entity_poly.type
_entity_poly.pdbx_seq_one_letter_code
_entity_poly.pdbx_strand_id
1 'polypeptide(L)'
;MGDKFQPALIVVDFQEDFCPPHGSLAVADGRDITPIVNSLLSLPFVAKIATKDWHPADHISFASNHADASPFTSTTTITNPANPSESYASRLWPVHCVQNTSGASLVPELEAHRLTATVEKGHVRDVEMYSAFRDPYGVVDSGLAETLQGQGVTDVFIVGLAGDYCVKCTAVDAAREGFRTCVVEEGTRCVEPDNAFRDPYGVVDSGLAETLRGQGVTDVFVVGLAGDYCVKCTAVDAARDGFRTYVVEEGTRCVEPDKWEACKDELEAGGVRVNTSGASLVPELEAHRLTATIEKGVAGPLVIDGVSYFIPMATTEGVLVASTSRGCKAINSGGGAVTVLTGDGMTRGPCVSFETLERAGAAKIWLDSEAGHGVMKKAFNSTSNFARLQSMKTAIAGTKLYIRFKTTTGDAMGMNMISKGVEHALDVMMSEGFEDMNIVSVSGNFCIDKKPAAINWIDGRGKSVVAEAIIPADVVRDVLKSDVDTLVDLNISKNLIGSAMAASVGGFNAHAANIVAAIFLATGQDPAQVVESANCITIMQNLRGSLQISVSMPSIEVGTLGGGTILEPQSAMLDMLGVRGPHPTTPGENARRLARIVAAATLAGELSLCSALAAGHLVKAHMQHNRSAPPTRSTTPAPASGTMTPVGLAMTSAVEKAASSSKLSAAATERARR
;
A
#
# COMPACT_ATOMS: atom_id res chain seq x y z
N MET A 1 25.41 -9.45 11.67
CA MET A 1 24.52 -10.27 12.50
C MET A 1 23.46 -9.31 13.00
N GLY A 2 22.19 -9.50 12.67
CA GLY A 2 21.12 -8.65 13.22
C GLY A 2 20.93 -8.98 14.70
N ASP A 3 20.74 -7.96 15.54
CA ASP A 3 20.56 -8.15 16.97
C ASP A 3 19.38 -9.07 17.27
N LYS A 4 19.64 -10.11 18.04
CA LYS A 4 18.65 -11.13 18.41
C LYS A 4 17.61 -10.48 19.32
N PHE A 5 16.33 -10.62 18.99
CA PHE A 5 15.22 -10.13 19.81
C PHE A 5 15.25 -10.75 21.22
N GLN A 6 15.29 -9.91 22.23
CA GLN A 6 15.46 -10.26 23.66
C GLN A 6 14.61 -9.28 24.49
N PRO A 7 13.35 -9.62 24.82
CA PRO A 7 12.43 -8.67 25.40
C PRO A 7 12.41 -8.69 26.94
N ALA A 8 12.10 -7.54 27.55
CA ALA A 8 11.76 -7.39 28.96
C ALA A 8 10.35 -6.81 29.15
N LEU A 9 9.72 -7.11 30.29
CA LEU A 9 8.45 -6.51 30.72
C LEU A 9 8.69 -5.66 31.98
N ILE A 10 8.18 -4.44 32.01
CA ILE A 10 8.20 -3.53 33.14
C ILE A 10 6.76 -3.23 33.56
N VAL A 11 6.39 -3.64 34.78
CA VAL A 11 5.08 -3.40 35.41
C VAL A 11 5.23 -2.20 36.35
N VAL A 12 4.68 -1.07 35.95
CA VAL A 12 4.85 0.21 36.61
C VAL A 12 3.79 0.42 37.69
N ASP A 13 4.26 0.59 38.92
CA ASP A 13 3.51 1.12 40.07
C ASP A 13 2.13 0.49 40.29
N PHE A 14 2.02 -0.82 40.07
CA PHE A 14 0.78 -1.56 40.32
C PHE A 14 0.60 -1.85 41.81
N GLN A 15 0.43 -0.78 42.59
CA GLN A 15 0.39 -0.77 44.05
C GLN A 15 -1.02 -0.47 44.59
N GLU A 16 -1.25 -0.83 45.85
CA GLU A 16 -2.52 -0.63 46.56
C GLU A 16 -3.00 0.82 46.55
N ASP A 17 -2.11 1.80 46.74
CA ASP A 17 -2.48 3.22 46.77
C ASP A 17 -3.00 3.76 45.42
N PHE A 18 -2.67 3.10 44.32
CA PHE A 18 -3.18 3.43 43.00
C PHE A 18 -4.47 2.68 42.64
N CYS A 19 -4.99 1.82 43.52
CA CYS A 19 -6.12 0.96 43.21
C CYS A 19 -7.37 1.27 44.06
N PRO A 20 -8.57 1.36 43.44
CA PRO A 20 -9.82 1.41 44.19
C PRO A 20 -10.06 0.09 44.95
N PRO A 21 -10.90 0.10 46.00
CA PRO A 21 -11.67 1.24 46.52
C PRO A 21 -10.94 2.08 47.59
N HIS A 22 -9.72 1.70 48.00
CA HIS A 22 -9.05 2.25 49.18
C HIS A 22 -7.77 3.04 48.90
N GLY A 23 -7.29 3.06 47.65
CA GLY A 23 -6.07 3.76 47.29
C GLY A 23 -6.16 5.27 47.47
N SER A 24 -5.12 5.86 48.07
CA SER A 24 -5.02 7.30 48.31
C SER A 24 -4.83 8.15 47.05
N LEU A 25 -4.27 7.55 46.00
CA LEU A 25 -4.16 8.09 44.64
C LEU A 25 -4.81 7.11 43.63
N ALA A 26 -6.01 6.64 43.96
CA ALA A 26 -6.69 5.60 43.19
C ALA A 26 -6.95 6.02 41.74
N VAL A 27 -6.44 5.21 40.81
CA VAL A 27 -6.69 5.27 39.38
C VAL A 27 -8.04 4.60 39.08
N ALA A 28 -8.90 5.29 38.33
CA ALA A 28 -10.18 4.73 37.91
C ALA A 28 -9.99 3.38 37.18
N ASP A 29 -10.72 2.36 37.62
CA ASP A 29 -10.65 0.99 37.11
C ASP A 29 -9.22 0.39 37.10
N GLY A 30 -8.33 0.87 37.99
CA GLY A 30 -6.92 0.47 38.03
C GLY A 30 -6.70 -1.04 38.18
N ARG A 31 -7.59 -1.76 38.87
CA ARG A 31 -7.49 -3.22 39.02
C ARG A 31 -7.88 -4.01 37.76
N ASP A 32 -8.53 -3.40 36.78
CA ASP A 32 -8.99 -4.09 35.57
C ASP A 32 -7.84 -4.54 34.66
N ILE A 33 -6.64 -3.96 34.83
CA ILE A 33 -5.46 -4.38 34.06
C ILE A 33 -4.90 -5.74 34.52
N THR A 34 -5.32 -6.25 35.69
CA THR A 34 -4.79 -7.46 36.32
C THR A 34 -4.71 -8.66 35.37
N PRO A 35 -5.79 -9.04 34.64
CA PRO A 35 -5.74 -10.23 33.77
C PRO A 35 -4.72 -10.09 32.65
N ILE A 36 -4.55 -8.86 32.13
CA ILE A 36 -3.64 -8.55 31.02
C ILE A 36 -2.20 -8.58 31.51
N VAL A 37 -1.92 -7.90 32.63
CA VAL A 37 -0.58 -7.87 33.23
C VAL A 37 -0.12 -9.29 33.61
N ASN A 38 -0.99 -10.11 34.21
CA ASN A 38 -0.66 -11.50 34.55
C ASN A 38 -0.47 -12.38 33.31
N SER A 39 -1.26 -12.17 32.25
CA SER A 39 -1.06 -12.84 30.96
C SER A 39 0.32 -12.52 30.37
N LEU A 40 0.74 -11.25 30.40
CA LEU A 40 2.08 -10.83 29.95
C LEU A 40 3.18 -11.42 30.85
N LEU A 41 2.99 -11.45 32.17
CA LEU A 41 3.94 -12.10 33.09
C LEU A 41 4.11 -13.60 32.82
N SER A 42 3.14 -14.26 32.16
CA SER A 42 3.26 -15.67 31.77
C SER A 42 4.18 -15.91 30.57
N LEU A 43 4.45 -14.88 29.77
CA LEU A 43 5.25 -14.97 28.55
C LEU A 43 6.76 -15.06 28.83
N PRO A 44 7.57 -15.55 27.86
CA PRO A 44 8.99 -15.81 28.05
C PRO A 44 9.85 -14.54 27.90
N PHE A 45 9.62 -13.52 28.74
CA PHE A 45 10.50 -12.35 28.86
C PHE A 45 11.81 -12.70 29.56
N VAL A 46 12.91 -12.08 29.10
CA VAL A 46 14.26 -12.20 29.70
C VAL A 46 14.28 -11.60 31.11
N ALA A 47 13.60 -10.47 31.28
CA ALA A 47 13.42 -9.78 32.55
C ALA A 47 11.94 -9.41 32.76
N LYS A 48 11.46 -9.52 34.00
CA LYS A 48 10.11 -9.15 34.41
C LYS A 48 10.23 -8.28 35.67
N ILE A 49 10.20 -6.98 35.48
CA ILE A 49 10.51 -6.00 36.51
C ILE A 49 9.21 -5.37 36.99
N ALA A 50 9.03 -5.21 38.29
CA ALA A 50 8.01 -4.31 38.84
C ALA A 50 8.67 -3.04 39.35
N THR A 51 7.98 -1.91 39.27
CA THR A 51 8.40 -0.66 39.91
C THR A 51 7.43 -0.33 41.03
N LYS A 52 7.94 0.40 42.03
CA LYS A 52 7.17 0.89 43.15
C LYS A 52 7.54 2.34 43.41
N ASP A 53 6.56 3.21 43.50
CA ASP A 53 6.71 4.44 44.25
C ASP A 53 6.96 4.10 45.72
N TRP A 54 7.94 4.77 46.31
CA TRP A 54 8.50 4.43 47.62
C TRP A 54 8.95 5.66 48.40
N HIS A 55 8.01 6.55 48.67
CA HIS A 55 8.28 7.90 49.18
C HIS A 55 8.43 7.98 50.70
N PRO A 56 9.35 8.80 51.24
CA PRO A 56 9.33 9.16 52.65
C PRO A 56 8.07 10.00 52.97
N ALA A 57 7.62 10.00 54.23
CA ALA A 57 6.40 10.71 54.62
C ALA A 57 6.46 12.23 54.38
N ASP A 58 7.67 12.81 54.38
CA ASP A 58 7.95 14.23 54.15
C ASP A 58 8.40 14.52 52.70
N HIS A 59 8.09 13.66 51.74
CA HIS A 59 8.47 13.83 50.32
C HIS A 59 7.93 15.13 49.70
N ILE A 60 8.75 15.76 48.86
CA ILE A 60 8.49 17.07 48.24
C ILE A 60 7.25 17.08 47.35
N SER A 61 6.81 15.93 46.83
CA SER A 61 5.64 15.88 45.96
C SER A 61 4.30 15.81 46.70
N PHE A 62 4.28 15.65 48.03
CA PHE A 62 3.02 15.60 48.76
C PHE A 62 2.52 16.99 49.14
N ALA A 63 1.26 17.30 48.79
CA ALA A 63 0.64 18.58 49.11
C ALA A 63 0.64 18.90 50.61
N SER A 64 0.52 17.88 51.47
CA SER A 64 0.56 18.04 52.94
C SER A 64 1.87 18.63 53.48
N ASN A 65 2.95 18.58 52.70
CA ASN A 65 4.27 19.08 53.08
C ASN A 65 4.51 20.53 52.64
N HIS A 66 3.51 21.17 52.01
CA HIS A 66 3.56 22.57 51.59
C HIS A 66 2.42 23.37 52.23
N ALA A 67 2.72 24.60 52.65
CA ALA A 67 1.71 25.47 53.25
C ALA A 67 0.63 25.85 52.23
N ASP A 68 -0.63 25.77 52.63
CA ASP A 68 -1.81 26.14 51.84
C ASP A 68 -1.94 25.41 50.47
N ALA A 69 -1.31 24.25 50.33
CA ALA A 69 -1.35 23.46 49.10
C ALA A 69 -2.49 22.43 49.09
N SER A 70 -3.05 22.20 47.91
CA SER A 70 -4.09 21.20 47.65
C SER A 70 -3.60 20.18 46.61
N PRO A 71 -3.82 18.87 46.83
CA PRO A 71 -3.53 17.83 45.84
C PRO A 71 -4.15 18.12 44.46
N PHE A 72 -3.53 17.59 43.40
CA PHE A 72 -3.95 17.67 41.99
C PHE A 72 -3.90 19.09 41.36
N THR A 73 -3.96 20.13 42.19
CA THR A 73 -4.13 21.53 41.74
C THR A 73 -2.92 22.40 42.02
N SER A 74 -2.30 22.23 43.18
CA SER A 74 -1.12 23.03 43.56
C SER A 74 0.15 22.49 42.89
N THR A 75 1.10 23.38 42.66
CA THR A 75 2.44 23.06 42.17
C THR A 75 3.48 23.56 43.16
N THR A 76 4.65 22.92 43.17
CA THR A 76 5.83 23.37 43.92
C THR A 76 7.03 23.44 42.99
N THR A 77 8.05 24.21 43.37
CA THR A 77 9.30 24.28 42.61
C THR A 77 10.31 23.30 43.20
N ILE A 78 10.65 22.27 42.44
CA ILE A 78 11.72 21.33 42.78
C ILE A 78 13.01 21.92 42.21
N THR A 79 14.03 22.07 43.08
CA THR A 79 15.35 22.59 42.71
C THR A 79 16.34 21.45 42.68
N ASN A 80 17.19 21.40 41.65
CA ASN A 80 18.21 20.36 41.51
C ASN A 80 19.17 20.40 42.71
N PRO A 81 19.26 19.33 43.53
CA PRO A 81 20.16 19.29 44.68
C PRO A 81 21.64 19.40 44.29
N ALA A 82 22.01 18.97 43.08
CA ALA A 82 23.37 19.01 42.56
C ALA A 82 23.70 20.34 41.84
N ASN A 83 22.69 21.05 41.32
CA ASN A 83 22.86 22.32 40.63
C ASN A 83 21.75 23.33 40.96
N PRO A 84 21.90 24.18 41.98
CA PRO A 84 20.85 25.10 42.42
C PRO A 84 20.38 26.14 41.38
N SER A 85 21.05 26.27 40.23
CA SER A 85 20.58 27.13 39.12
C SER A 85 19.47 26.47 38.29
N GLU A 86 19.21 25.17 38.48
CA GLU A 86 18.19 24.41 37.76
C GLU A 86 17.00 24.12 38.68
N SER A 87 15.78 24.43 38.21
CA SER A 87 14.55 24.17 38.93
C SER A 87 13.40 23.89 37.96
N TYR A 88 12.44 23.04 38.32
CA TYR A 88 11.20 22.85 37.57
C TYR A 88 9.98 22.87 38.50
N ALA A 89 8.82 23.22 37.92
CA ALA A 89 7.55 23.15 38.64
C ALA A 89 7.00 21.71 38.57
N SER A 90 6.65 21.13 39.72
CA SER A 90 6.01 19.82 39.82
C SER A 90 4.65 19.92 40.50
N ARG A 91 3.68 19.13 40.04
CA ARG A 91 2.37 19.00 40.66
C ARG A 91 2.49 18.32 42.03
N LEU A 92 1.64 18.75 42.96
CA LEU A 92 1.53 18.15 44.28
C LEU A 92 0.41 17.09 44.32
N TRP A 93 0.75 15.95 44.90
CA TRP A 93 -0.08 14.74 45.01
C TRP A 93 -0.67 14.58 46.41
N PRO A 94 -1.74 13.80 46.58
CA PRO A 94 -2.09 13.29 47.92
C PRO A 94 -0.94 12.42 48.44
N VAL A 95 -0.87 12.24 49.76
CA VAL A 95 0.08 11.31 50.36
C VAL A 95 -0.26 9.90 49.87
N HIS A 96 0.68 9.26 49.18
CA HIS A 96 0.52 7.92 48.60
C HIS A 96 1.87 7.19 48.60
N CYS A 97 1.84 5.87 48.51
CA CYS A 97 3.00 4.99 48.38
C CYS A 97 4.11 5.27 49.42
N VAL A 98 3.71 5.61 50.65
CA VAL A 98 4.66 5.92 51.73
C VAL A 98 5.43 4.67 52.16
N GLN A 99 6.73 4.81 52.33
CA GLN A 99 7.64 3.74 52.74
C GLN A 99 7.10 2.93 53.92
N ASN A 100 7.16 1.61 53.79
CA ASN A 100 6.74 0.65 54.81
C ASN A 100 5.24 0.67 55.16
N THR A 101 4.39 1.27 54.33
CA THR A 101 2.93 1.20 54.50
C THR A 101 2.30 0.15 53.59
N SER A 102 1.07 -0.27 53.91
CA SER A 102 0.32 -1.19 53.05
C SER A 102 0.01 -0.60 51.68
N GLY A 103 -0.19 0.72 51.60
CA GLY A 103 -0.49 1.42 50.35
C GLY A 103 0.64 1.34 49.32
N ALA A 104 1.89 1.27 49.77
CA ALA A 104 3.06 1.09 48.92
C ALA A 104 3.32 -0.38 48.50
N SER A 105 2.48 -1.33 48.89
CA SER A 105 2.63 -2.74 48.49
C SER A 105 2.08 -2.97 47.08
N LEU A 106 2.71 -3.87 46.31
CA LEU A 106 2.11 -4.36 45.06
C LEU A 106 0.77 -5.03 45.37
N VAL A 107 -0.19 -4.90 44.45
CA VAL A 107 -1.52 -5.48 44.62
C VAL A 107 -1.44 -7.02 44.75
N PRO A 108 -2.23 -7.65 45.63
CA PRO A 108 -2.16 -9.09 45.87
C PRO A 108 -2.59 -9.94 44.67
N GLU A 109 -3.32 -9.37 43.71
CA GLU A 109 -3.76 -10.03 42.48
C GLU A 109 -2.66 -10.11 41.42
N LEU A 110 -1.59 -9.33 41.55
CA LEU A 110 -0.43 -9.43 40.68
C LEU A 110 0.31 -10.74 40.97
N GLU A 111 0.65 -11.50 39.93
CA GLU A 111 1.44 -12.73 40.05
C GLU A 111 2.93 -12.43 40.33
N ALA A 112 3.20 -11.77 41.46
CA ALA A 112 4.51 -11.22 41.83
C ALA A 112 5.63 -12.28 41.90
N HIS A 113 5.28 -13.56 42.11
CA HIS A 113 6.22 -14.68 42.07
C HIS A 113 6.89 -14.89 40.69
N ARG A 114 6.35 -14.29 39.62
CA ARG A 114 6.92 -14.31 38.26
C ARG A 114 7.88 -13.17 37.99
N LEU A 115 7.96 -12.18 38.86
CA LEU A 115 8.88 -11.05 38.72
C LEU A 115 10.31 -11.51 39.00
N THR A 116 11.24 -11.00 38.22
CA THR A 116 12.68 -11.25 38.39
C THR A 116 13.33 -10.23 39.30
N ALA A 117 12.78 -9.02 39.40
CA ALA A 117 13.25 -7.96 40.31
C ALA A 117 12.16 -6.89 40.53
N THR A 118 12.37 -6.06 41.55
CA THR A 118 11.54 -4.90 41.88
C THR A 118 12.43 -3.67 42.09
N VAL A 119 12.05 -2.55 41.49
CA VAL A 119 12.76 -1.26 41.60
C VAL A 119 11.92 -0.30 42.44
N GLU A 120 12.53 0.31 43.45
CA GLU A 120 11.90 1.31 44.32
C GLU A 120 12.35 2.72 43.91
N LYS A 121 11.41 3.55 43.46
CA LYS A 121 11.66 4.92 42.97
C LYS A 121 11.02 5.97 43.89
N GLY A 122 11.48 7.22 43.76
CA GLY A 122 10.93 8.35 44.53
C GLY A 122 11.30 8.36 46.03
N HIS A 123 12.37 7.68 46.43
CA HIS A 123 12.75 7.54 47.84
C HIS A 123 13.59 8.70 48.39
N VAL A 124 14.00 9.65 47.54
CA VAL A 124 14.74 10.86 47.95
C VAL A 124 13.75 11.98 48.23
N ARG A 125 13.78 12.50 49.46
CA ARG A 125 12.83 13.51 49.96
C ARG A 125 12.63 14.70 49.03
N ASP A 126 13.72 15.27 48.51
CA ASP A 126 13.70 16.58 47.83
C ASP A 126 13.62 16.50 46.30
N VAL A 127 13.45 15.30 45.72
CA VAL A 127 13.41 15.09 44.27
C VAL A 127 12.31 14.10 43.90
N GLU A 128 11.49 14.46 42.90
CA GLU A 128 10.49 13.55 42.34
C GLU A 128 11.12 12.63 41.27
N MET A 129 10.69 11.37 41.20
CA MET A 129 11.19 10.38 40.25
C MET A 129 10.04 9.57 39.67
N TYR A 130 9.43 10.09 38.60
CA TYR A 130 8.37 9.37 37.87
C TYR A 130 8.92 8.19 37.05
N SER A 131 10.10 8.31 36.45
CA SER A 131 10.71 7.27 35.64
C SER A 131 11.35 6.18 36.48
N ALA A 132 11.22 4.93 36.05
CA ALA A 132 11.92 3.80 36.67
C ALA A 132 13.44 3.83 36.46
N PHE A 133 13.95 4.65 35.54
CA PHE A 133 15.37 4.70 35.20
C PHE A 133 16.13 5.72 36.05
N ARG A 134 15.66 6.97 36.08
CA ARG A 134 16.34 8.08 36.75
C ARG A 134 15.36 9.17 37.15
N ASP A 135 15.71 10.00 38.12
CA ASP A 135 14.97 11.25 38.36
C ASP A 135 15.26 12.31 37.27
N PRO A 136 14.45 13.38 37.16
CA PRO A 136 14.60 14.41 36.12
C PRO A 136 15.98 15.08 36.04
N TYR A 137 16.74 15.09 37.13
CA TYR A 137 18.10 15.62 37.17
C TYR A 137 19.20 14.55 37.09
N GLY A 138 18.82 13.26 37.11
CA GLY A 138 19.75 12.14 37.13
C GLY A 138 20.61 12.08 38.40
N VAL A 139 20.12 12.65 39.50
CA VAL A 139 20.77 12.60 40.83
C VAL A 139 20.74 11.16 41.40
N VAL A 140 19.67 10.45 41.11
CA VAL A 140 19.35 9.07 41.47
C VAL A 140 19.12 8.31 40.16
N ASP A 141 19.95 7.31 39.94
CA ASP A 141 19.80 6.32 38.87
C ASP A 141 19.47 4.97 39.53
N SER A 142 18.45 4.29 39.03
CA SER A 142 18.03 2.99 39.57
C SER A 142 18.94 1.83 39.16
N GLY A 143 19.84 2.06 38.19
CA GLY A 143 20.66 1.04 37.55
C GLY A 143 19.88 0.13 36.59
N LEU A 144 18.61 0.46 36.30
CA LEU A 144 17.75 -0.38 35.47
C LEU A 144 18.26 -0.49 34.03
N ALA A 145 18.75 0.60 33.45
CA ALA A 145 19.31 0.61 32.09
C ALA A 145 20.51 -0.36 31.98
N GLU A 146 21.49 -0.23 32.89
CA GLU A 146 22.67 -1.10 32.95
C GLU A 146 22.27 -2.56 33.17
N THR A 147 21.29 -2.81 34.04
CA THR A 147 20.79 -4.16 34.32
C THR A 147 20.18 -4.82 33.07
N LEU A 148 19.31 -4.10 32.36
CA LEU A 148 18.66 -4.60 31.15
C LEU A 148 19.67 -4.81 30.01
N GLN A 149 20.58 -3.85 29.80
CA GLN A 149 21.66 -3.96 28.81
C GLN A 149 22.59 -5.13 29.14
N GLY A 150 22.96 -5.32 30.41
CA GLY A 150 23.78 -6.44 30.87
C GLY A 150 23.12 -7.81 30.66
N GLN A 151 21.79 -7.87 30.65
CA GLN A 151 21.02 -9.07 30.30
C GLN A 151 20.80 -9.25 28.78
N GLY A 152 21.32 -8.33 27.98
CA GLY A 152 21.20 -8.35 26.52
C GLY A 152 19.79 -8.02 26.02
N VAL A 153 19.00 -7.29 26.82
CA VAL A 153 17.65 -6.86 26.44
C VAL A 153 17.73 -5.86 25.28
N THR A 154 16.89 -6.07 24.27
CA THR A 154 16.79 -5.21 23.07
C THR A 154 15.45 -4.48 22.99
N ASP A 155 14.42 -4.99 23.67
CA ASP A 155 13.05 -4.47 23.63
C ASP A 155 12.47 -4.43 25.04
N VAL A 156 11.74 -3.36 25.36
CA VAL A 156 11.03 -3.24 26.63
C VAL A 156 9.54 -2.99 26.40
N PHE A 157 8.72 -3.77 27.09
CA PHE A 157 7.27 -3.66 27.10
C PHE A 157 6.85 -3.11 28.46
N ILE A 158 6.07 -2.04 28.47
CA ILE A 158 5.73 -1.30 29.67
C ILE A 158 4.22 -1.31 29.86
N VAL A 159 3.78 -1.65 31.07
CA VAL A 159 2.38 -1.73 31.51
C VAL A 159 2.27 -1.18 32.92
N GLY A 160 1.07 -0.85 33.41
CA GLY A 160 0.91 -0.45 34.80
C GLY A 160 -0.03 0.73 35.03
N LEU A 161 0.09 1.34 36.20
CA LEU A 161 -0.74 2.46 36.62
C LEU A 161 0.02 3.79 36.48
N ALA A 162 -0.72 4.89 36.46
CA ALA A 162 -0.21 6.22 36.14
C ALA A 162 0.37 6.32 34.72
N GLY A 163 -0.44 5.93 33.73
CA GLY A 163 -0.21 6.06 32.29
C GLY A 163 0.38 7.41 31.85
N ASP A 164 -0.17 8.49 32.39
CA ASP A 164 0.13 9.90 32.14
C ASP A 164 1.38 10.43 32.86
N TYR A 165 1.89 9.68 33.85
CA TYR A 165 3.08 10.03 34.63
C TYR A 165 4.12 8.91 34.56
N CYS A 166 4.10 7.96 35.50
CA CYS A 166 5.18 7.00 35.71
C CYS A 166 5.40 6.08 34.51
N VAL A 167 4.34 5.60 33.87
CA VAL A 167 4.44 4.77 32.65
C VAL A 167 5.03 5.59 31.50
N LYS A 168 4.52 6.80 31.27
CA LYS A 168 5.01 7.73 30.24
C LYS A 168 6.49 8.05 30.45
N CYS A 169 6.90 8.50 31.63
CA CYS A 169 8.28 8.87 31.94
C CYS A 169 9.22 7.67 31.79
N THR A 170 8.80 6.49 32.28
CA THR A 170 9.58 5.25 32.13
C THR A 170 9.74 4.86 30.66
N ALA A 171 8.69 5.00 29.84
CA ALA A 171 8.76 4.70 28.41
C ALA A 171 9.65 5.68 27.63
N VAL A 172 9.56 6.97 27.94
CA VAL A 172 10.42 7.99 27.33
C VAL A 172 11.90 7.72 27.64
N ASP A 173 12.22 7.44 28.90
CA ASP A 173 13.61 7.17 29.28
C ASP A 173 14.11 5.84 28.73
N ALA A 174 13.30 4.78 28.71
CA ALA A 174 13.66 3.53 28.04
C ALA A 174 14.06 3.74 26.55
N ALA A 175 13.31 4.58 25.83
CA ALA A 175 13.63 4.91 24.45
C ALA A 175 14.95 5.71 24.35
N ARG A 176 15.20 6.65 25.27
CA ARG A 176 16.45 7.42 25.35
C ARG A 176 17.66 6.53 25.63
N GLU A 177 17.49 5.48 26.44
CA GLU A 177 18.51 4.47 26.73
C GLU A 177 18.76 3.48 25.57
N GLY A 178 18.03 3.64 24.45
CA GLY A 178 18.25 2.89 23.22
C GLY A 178 17.45 1.59 23.09
N PHE A 179 16.51 1.32 24.00
CA PHE A 179 15.63 0.16 23.89
C PHE A 179 14.49 0.42 22.89
N ARG A 180 14.13 -0.61 22.11
CA ARG A 180 12.87 -0.59 21.36
C ARG A 180 11.73 -0.68 22.36
N THR A 181 11.00 0.41 22.52
CA THR A 181 10.05 0.58 23.63
C THR A 181 8.61 0.50 23.15
N CYS A 182 7.78 -0.26 23.86
CA CYS A 182 6.36 -0.43 23.60
C CYS A 182 5.57 -0.27 24.91
N VAL A 183 4.53 0.56 24.91
CA VAL A 183 3.55 0.60 26.02
C VAL A 183 2.36 -0.26 25.60
N VAL A 184 1.96 -1.22 26.44
CA VAL A 184 0.77 -2.04 26.17
C VAL A 184 -0.44 -1.32 26.78
N GLU A 185 -1.20 -0.66 25.93
CA GLU A 185 -2.32 0.19 26.32
C GLU A 185 -3.38 -0.58 27.12
N GLU A 186 -3.71 -1.80 26.71
CA GLU A 186 -4.71 -2.60 27.39
C GLU A 186 -4.31 -2.93 28.84
N GLY A 187 -3.00 -3.00 29.10
CA GLY A 187 -2.40 -3.19 30.42
C GLY A 187 -2.12 -1.90 31.20
N THR A 188 -2.64 -0.75 30.77
CA THR A 188 -2.31 0.57 31.35
C THR A 188 -3.53 1.40 31.73
N ARG A 189 -3.47 2.16 32.84
CA ARG A 189 -4.49 3.17 33.23
C ARG A 189 -3.86 4.47 33.76
N CYS A 190 -4.50 5.61 33.51
CA CYS A 190 -3.98 6.96 33.84
C CYS A 190 -4.57 7.48 35.15
N VAL A 191 -3.81 8.30 35.89
CA VAL A 191 -4.31 8.98 37.11
C VAL A 191 -5.43 9.93 36.76
N GLU A 192 -5.25 10.72 35.70
CA GLU A 192 -6.27 11.61 35.19
C GLU A 192 -6.78 11.08 33.84
N PRO A 193 -8.02 10.54 33.77
CA PRO A 193 -8.58 9.94 32.56
C PRO A 193 -8.53 10.87 31.33
N ASP A 194 -8.66 12.18 31.57
CA ASP A 194 -8.67 13.25 30.56
C ASP A 194 -7.26 13.74 30.17
N ASN A 195 -6.22 13.32 30.90
CA ASN A 195 -4.83 13.77 30.70
C ASN A 195 -3.90 12.68 30.18
N ALA A 196 -4.45 11.55 29.71
CA ALA A 196 -3.69 10.37 29.30
C ALA A 196 -2.45 10.70 28.46
N PHE A 197 -2.46 11.78 27.65
CA PHE A 197 -1.27 12.37 27.04
C PHE A 197 -1.34 13.89 26.83
N ARG A 198 -1.82 14.68 27.82
CA ARG A 198 -1.78 16.16 27.77
C ARG A 198 -0.69 16.67 28.72
N ASP A 199 0.29 17.43 28.21
CA ASP A 199 1.16 18.27 29.05
C ASP A 199 0.58 19.69 29.08
N PRO A 200 -0.19 20.08 30.12
CA PRO A 200 -0.72 21.43 30.23
C PRO A 200 0.33 22.47 30.68
N TYR A 201 1.57 22.08 31.00
CA TYR A 201 2.58 22.98 31.55
C TYR A 201 3.76 23.26 30.62
N GLY A 202 3.94 22.49 29.55
CA GLY A 202 5.07 22.67 28.62
C GLY A 202 6.43 22.55 29.32
N VAL A 203 6.48 21.79 30.43
CA VAL A 203 7.66 21.67 31.29
C VAL A 203 8.57 20.54 30.79
N VAL A 204 8.04 19.63 29.96
CA VAL A 204 8.82 18.50 29.44
C VAL A 204 8.63 18.37 27.94
N ASP A 205 9.61 18.84 27.18
CA ASP A 205 9.73 18.48 25.78
C ASP A 205 10.01 16.97 25.69
N SER A 206 9.08 16.25 25.05
CA SER A 206 9.28 14.84 24.69
C SER A 206 10.54 14.61 23.84
N GLY A 207 11.12 15.68 23.28
CA GLY A 207 12.19 15.64 22.30
C GLY A 207 11.68 15.20 20.93
N LEU A 208 10.37 14.96 20.78
CA LEU A 208 9.78 14.47 19.55
C LEU A 208 9.95 15.49 18.43
N ALA A 209 9.70 16.78 18.69
CA ALA A 209 9.88 17.81 17.68
C ALA A 209 11.34 17.90 17.19
N GLU A 210 12.32 17.87 18.11
CA GLU A 210 13.74 17.86 17.74
C GLU A 210 14.14 16.57 17.00
N THR A 211 13.65 15.42 17.45
CA THR A 211 13.90 14.12 16.82
C THR A 211 13.33 14.06 15.40
N LEU A 212 12.08 14.50 15.23
CA LEU A 212 11.42 14.57 13.93
C LEU A 212 12.17 15.53 12.99
N ARG A 213 12.58 16.71 13.46
CA ARG A 213 13.41 17.63 12.67
C ARG A 213 14.78 17.05 12.33
N GLY A 214 15.44 16.38 13.28
CA GLY A 214 16.73 15.71 13.07
C GLY A 214 16.67 14.59 12.03
N GLN A 215 15.49 13.99 11.86
CA GLN A 215 15.20 13.00 10.82
C GLN A 215 14.67 13.62 9.51
N GLY A 216 14.60 14.95 9.41
CA GLY A 216 14.12 15.67 8.23
C GLY A 216 12.61 15.56 8.00
N VAL A 217 11.83 15.21 9.04
CA VAL A 217 10.36 15.11 8.96
C VAL A 217 9.76 16.50 8.80
N THR A 218 8.87 16.66 7.83
CA THR A 218 8.18 17.93 7.53
C THR A 218 6.68 17.87 7.81
N ASP A 219 6.13 16.66 7.92
CA ASP A 219 4.69 16.39 8.01
C ASP A 219 4.44 15.40 9.14
N VAL A 220 3.42 15.67 9.96
CA VAL A 220 3.07 14.86 11.12
C VAL A 220 1.61 14.45 11.01
N PHE A 221 1.35 13.14 11.00
CA PHE A 221 0.01 12.58 10.98
C PHE A 221 -0.28 11.99 12.35
N VAL A 222 -1.30 12.50 13.02
CA VAL A 222 -1.66 12.11 14.37
C VAL A 222 -2.96 11.29 14.33
N VAL A 223 -2.90 10.10 14.92
CA VAL A 223 -3.99 9.12 15.02
C VAL A 223 -4.00 8.51 16.41
N GLY A 224 -5.09 7.86 16.80
CA GLY A 224 -5.17 7.12 18.05
C GLY A 224 -6.47 7.30 18.79
N LEU A 225 -6.56 6.68 19.97
CA LEU A 225 -7.67 6.88 20.89
C LEU A 225 -7.51 8.22 21.63
N ALA A 226 -8.62 8.74 22.17
CA ALA A 226 -8.71 10.07 22.76
C ALA A 226 -8.48 11.23 21.77
N GLY A 227 -9.26 11.23 20.69
CA GLY A 227 -9.31 12.27 19.65
C GLY A 227 -9.37 13.70 20.17
N ASP A 228 -10.24 13.90 21.16
CA ASP A 228 -10.56 15.15 21.87
C ASP A 228 -9.51 15.58 22.91
N TYR A 229 -8.53 14.73 23.19
CA TYR A 229 -7.46 14.97 24.16
C TYR A 229 -6.08 14.78 23.52
N CYS A 230 -5.55 13.57 23.55
CA CYS A 230 -4.17 13.22 23.24
C CYS A 230 -3.82 13.49 21.77
N VAL A 231 -4.71 13.07 20.87
CA VAL A 231 -4.57 13.30 19.43
C VAL A 231 -4.67 14.79 19.13
N LYS A 232 -5.64 15.49 19.72
CA LYS A 232 -5.79 16.94 19.58
C LYS A 232 -4.53 17.69 20.01
N CYS A 233 -4.06 17.46 21.23
CA CYS A 233 -2.96 18.22 21.80
C CYS A 233 -1.65 17.96 21.04
N THR A 234 -1.37 16.69 20.72
CA THR A 234 -0.20 16.30 19.92
C THR A 234 -0.23 16.95 18.53
N ALA A 235 -1.40 17.01 17.90
CA ALA A 235 -1.52 17.63 16.59
C ALA A 235 -1.33 19.15 16.63
N VAL A 236 -1.93 19.81 17.61
CA VAL A 236 -1.78 21.27 17.80
C VAL A 236 -0.34 21.64 18.14
N ASP A 237 0.33 20.85 19.00
CA ASP A 237 1.72 21.09 19.35
C ASP A 237 2.66 20.87 18.14
N ALA A 238 2.45 19.82 17.34
CA ALA A 238 3.20 19.62 16.10
C ALA A 238 2.98 20.76 15.09
N ALA A 239 1.75 21.27 14.96
CA ALA A 239 1.48 22.42 14.10
C ALA A 239 2.18 23.70 14.62
N ARG A 240 2.14 23.93 15.94
CA ARG A 240 2.85 25.04 16.60
C ARG A 240 4.35 24.97 16.37
N ASP A 241 4.91 23.77 16.34
CA ASP A 241 6.32 23.49 16.12
C ASP A 241 6.74 23.53 14.63
N GLY A 242 5.82 23.90 13.74
CA GLY A 242 6.09 24.19 12.34
C GLY A 242 5.99 22.97 11.40
N PHE A 243 5.48 21.84 11.89
CA PHE A 243 5.17 20.69 11.03
C PHE A 243 3.87 20.93 10.27
N ARG A 244 3.75 20.36 9.07
CA ARG A 244 2.46 20.23 8.38
C ARG A 244 1.67 19.11 9.06
N THR A 245 0.70 19.47 9.88
CA THR A 245 0.05 18.50 10.77
C THR A 245 -1.35 18.12 10.32
N TYR A 246 -1.66 16.83 10.45
CA TYR A 246 -2.93 16.24 10.05
C TYR A 246 -3.46 15.33 11.15
N VAL A 247 -4.79 15.29 11.32
CA VAL A 247 -5.48 14.29 12.15
C VAL A 247 -6.32 13.39 11.26
N VAL A 248 -6.16 12.09 11.40
CA VAL A 248 -6.86 11.10 10.57
C VAL A 248 -8.10 10.61 11.31
N GLU A 249 -9.27 11.02 10.84
CA GLU A 249 -10.53 10.77 11.55
C GLU A 249 -10.87 9.29 11.63
N GLU A 250 -10.66 8.51 10.56
CA GLU A 250 -10.91 7.06 10.55
C GLU A 250 -10.07 6.31 11.59
N GLY A 251 -8.83 6.77 11.80
CA GLY A 251 -7.87 6.23 12.78
C GLY A 251 -7.99 6.85 14.17
N THR A 252 -8.98 7.71 14.40
CA THR A 252 -9.16 8.44 15.65
C THR A 252 -10.48 8.09 16.33
N ARG A 253 -10.49 7.95 17.65
CA ARG A 253 -11.73 7.83 18.45
C ARG A 253 -11.67 8.75 19.65
N CYS A 254 -12.73 9.52 19.90
CA CYS A 254 -12.81 10.40 21.07
C CYS A 254 -13.15 9.63 22.34
N VAL A 255 -12.68 10.14 23.49
CA VAL A 255 -13.17 9.73 24.81
C VAL A 255 -14.61 10.19 24.98
N GLU A 256 -14.93 11.41 24.55
CA GLU A 256 -16.28 11.96 24.52
C GLU A 256 -16.73 12.18 23.07
N PRO A 257 -17.43 11.21 22.44
CA PRO A 257 -17.82 11.28 21.03
C PRO A 257 -18.61 12.55 20.66
N ASP A 258 -19.44 13.04 21.58
CA ASP A 258 -20.29 14.21 21.37
C ASP A 258 -19.48 15.53 21.27
N LYS A 259 -18.22 15.54 21.73
CA LYS A 259 -17.33 16.72 21.67
C LYS A 259 -16.48 16.77 20.40
N TRP A 260 -16.56 15.76 19.54
CA TRP A 260 -15.66 15.64 18.39
C TRP A 260 -15.80 16.79 17.37
N GLU A 261 -17.02 17.23 17.08
CA GLU A 261 -17.23 18.33 16.14
C GLU A 261 -16.58 19.64 16.62
N ALA A 262 -16.76 19.99 17.90
CA ALA A 262 -16.09 21.15 18.49
C ALA A 262 -14.56 21.00 18.54
N CYS A 263 -14.08 19.78 18.76
CA CYS A 263 -12.65 19.47 18.71
C CYS A 263 -12.05 19.65 17.30
N LYS A 264 -12.80 19.33 16.24
CA LYS A 264 -12.36 19.56 14.86
C LYS A 264 -12.19 21.04 14.56
N ASP A 265 -13.13 21.87 15.03
CA ASP A 265 -13.03 23.33 14.91
C ASP A 265 -11.76 23.86 15.62
N GLU A 266 -11.45 23.35 16.82
CA GLU A 266 -10.23 23.70 17.56
C GLU A 266 -8.94 23.27 16.84
N LEU A 267 -8.93 22.07 16.26
CA LEU A 267 -7.81 21.52 15.48
C LEU A 267 -7.53 22.40 14.25
N GLU A 268 -8.56 22.74 13.48
CA GLU A 268 -8.44 23.58 12.30
C GLU A 268 -7.99 25.00 12.65
N ALA A 269 -8.51 25.56 13.74
CA ALA A 269 -8.05 26.84 14.26
C ALA A 269 -6.57 26.81 14.70
N GLY A 270 -6.09 25.66 15.18
CA GLY A 270 -4.69 25.40 15.52
C GLY A 270 -3.76 25.12 14.34
N GLY A 271 -4.26 25.18 13.09
CA GLY A 271 -3.47 24.93 11.88
C GLY A 271 -3.33 23.45 11.52
N VAL A 272 -4.10 22.57 12.17
CA VAL A 272 -4.14 21.12 11.89
C VAL A 272 -5.23 20.82 10.87
N ARG A 273 -4.95 19.95 9.90
CA ARG A 273 -5.94 19.51 8.92
C ARG A 273 -6.62 18.21 9.37
N VAL A 274 -7.94 18.22 9.55
CA VAL A 274 -8.69 17.00 9.85
C VAL A 274 -9.08 16.32 8.54
N ASN A 275 -8.73 15.05 8.39
CA ASN A 275 -8.97 14.30 7.15
C ASN A 275 -9.90 13.10 7.41
N THR A 276 -11.03 13.07 6.70
CA THR A 276 -12.13 12.11 6.87
C THR A 276 -11.83 10.71 6.31
N SER A 277 -10.72 10.51 5.59
CA SER A 277 -10.36 9.18 5.07
C SER A 277 -8.86 8.90 5.12
N GLY A 278 -8.47 7.81 5.77
CA GLY A 278 -7.11 7.25 5.69
C GLY A 278 -6.73 6.89 4.25
N ALA A 279 -7.71 6.64 3.38
CA ALA A 279 -7.52 6.42 1.94
C ALA A 279 -6.82 7.57 1.20
N SER A 280 -6.95 8.81 1.68
CA SER A 280 -6.25 9.98 1.12
C SER A 280 -4.85 10.21 1.68
N LEU A 281 -4.43 9.44 2.70
CA LEU A 281 -3.12 9.51 3.35
C LEU A 281 -2.19 8.36 2.96
N VAL A 282 -2.75 7.23 2.56
CA VAL A 282 -2.04 6.09 1.98
C VAL A 282 -1.07 6.54 0.86
N PRO A 283 -1.42 7.44 -0.07
CA PRO A 283 -0.50 7.87 -1.12
C PRO A 283 0.72 8.67 -0.62
N GLU A 284 0.56 9.49 0.43
CA GLU A 284 1.65 10.33 0.99
C GLU A 284 2.54 9.55 1.97
N LEU A 285 1.98 8.63 2.75
CA LEU A 285 2.72 7.80 3.72
C LEU A 285 3.36 6.56 3.08
N GLU A 286 2.71 5.90 2.11
CA GLU A 286 3.33 4.80 1.37
C GLU A 286 4.49 5.29 0.50
N ALA A 287 4.50 6.57 0.09
CA ALA A 287 5.64 7.17 -0.59
C ALA A 287 6.96 7.04 0.20
N HIS A 288 6.94 6.95 1.54
CA HIS A 288 8.15 6.96 2.37
C HIS A 288 8.53 5.59 2.98
N ARG A 289 7.68 4.57 2.91
CA ARG A 289 8.06 3.18 3.23
C ARG A 289 8.03 2.33 1.96
N LEU A 290 9.20 2.25 1.30
CA LEU A 290 9.47 1.41 0.13
C LEU A 290 8.65 1.73 -1.13
N THR A 291 8.43 3.01 -1.48
CA THR A 291 8.23 3.31 -2.90
C THR A 291 9.57 3.37 -3.62
N ALA A 292 9.78 2.45 -4.55
CA ALA A 292 10.73 2.70 -5.62
C ALA A 292 10.11 3.80 -6.50
N THR A 293 10.74 4.99 -6.55
CA THR A 293 10.37 5.99 -7.55
C THR A 293 10.82 5.47 -8.90
N ILE A 294 9.89 4.97 -9.70
CA ILE A 294 10.13 4.59 -11.09
C ILE A 294 9.89 5.83 -11.94
N GLU A 295 10.84 6.17 -12.82
CA GLU A 295 10.67 7.30 -13.74
C GLU A 295 9.40 7.10 -14.59
N LYS A 296 8.54 8.12 -14.59
CA LYS A 296 7.31 8.14 -15.39
C LYS A 296 7.57 8.98 -16.64
N GLY A 297 7.34 8.37 -17.79
CA GLY A 297 7.31 9.05 -19.08
C GLY A 297 5.94 8.91 -19.74
N VAL A 298 5.72 9.72 -20.77
CA VAL A 298 4.49 9.68 -21.55
C VAL A 298 4.86 9.45 -23.00
N ALA A 299 4.30 8.40 -23.61
CA ALA A 299 4.44 8.14 -25.03
C ALA A 299 3.20 8.61 -25.80
N GLY A 300 3.38 9.32 -26.91
CA GLY A 300 2.27 9.70 -27.78
C GLY A 300 2.33 11.13 -28.31
N PRO A 301 1.19 11.67 -28.80
CA PRO A 301 -0.12 11.02 -28.77
C PRO A 301 -0.18 9.78 -29.68
N LEU A 302 -1.07 8.83 -29.38
CA LEU A 302 -1.43 7.69 -30.22
C LEU A 302 -2.93 7.75 -30.51
N VAL A 303 -3.31 7.78 -31.78
CA VAL A 303 -4.72 7.71 -32.19
C VAL A 303 -5.14 6.24 -32.22
N ILE A 304 -6.14 5.88 -31.42
CA ILE A 304 -6.67 4.53 -31.25
C ILE A 304 -8.18 4.60 -31.45
N ASP A 305 -8.71 3.88 -32.43
CA ASP A 305 -10.15 3.87 -32.75
C ASP A 305 -10.73 5.30 -32.93
N GLY A 306 -9.92 6.22 -33.48
CA GLY A 306 -10.28 7.62 -33.70
C GLY A 306 -10.09 8.56 -32.50
N VAL A 307 -9.68 8.05 -31.34
CA VAL A 307 -9.45 8.85 -30.11
C VAL A 307 -7.96 8.97 -29.83
N SER A 308 -7.51 10.18 -29.45
CA SER A 308 -6.10 10.45 -29.17
C SER A 308 -5.78 10.21 -27.69
N TYR A 309 -4.75 9.40 -27.42
CA TYR A 309 -4.29 9.08 -26.07
C TYR A 309 -2.82 9.42 -25.90
N PHE A 310 -2.47 9.93 -24.73
CA PHE A 310 -1.10 9.96 -24.25
C PHE A 310 -0.92 8.77 -23.29
N ILE A 311 0.04 7.90 -23.57
CA ILE A 311 0.22 6.61 -22.91
C ILE A 311 1.19 6.79 -21.73
N PRO A 312 0.72 6.66 -20.48
CA PRO A 312 1.60 6.73 -19.32
C PRO A 312 2.44 5.44 -19.22
N MET A 313 3.73 5.59 -18.99
CA MET A 313 4.69 4.49 -18.92
C MET A 313 5.65 4.71 -17.73
N ALA A 314 5.68 3.78 -16.79
CA ALA A 314 6.61 3.79 -15.67
C ALA A 314 7.73 2.75 -15.94
N THR A 315 8.95 3.21 -16.14
CA THR A 315 10.09 2.33 -16.44
C THR A 315 11.41 2.96 -16.02
N THR A 316 12.42 2.14 -15.75
CA THR A 316 13.82 2.57 -15.62
C THR A 316 14.67 2.18 -16.82
N GLU A 317 14.07 1.54 -17.83
CA GLU A 317 14.77 1.22 -19.08
C GLU A 317 14.85 2.48 -19.96
N GLY A 318 16.07 3.01 -20.11
CA GLY A 318 16.33 4.14 -20.98
C GLY A 318 15.86 3.88 -22.41
N VAL A 319 15.37 4.92 -23.09
CA VAL A 319 14.84 4.90 -24.47
C VAL A 319 13.46 4.26 -24.64
N LEU A 320 12.96 3.44 -23.71
CA LEU A 320 11.68 2.73 -23.92
C LEU A 320 10.53 3.68 -24.29
N VAL A 321 10.31 4.74 -23.49
CA VAL A 321 9.25 5.74 -23.73
C VAL A 321 9.47 6.49 -25.05
N ALA A 322 10.71 6.86 -25.36
CA ALA A 322 11.05 7.55 -26.61
C ALA A 322 10.84 6.67 -27.85
N SER A 323 11.19 5.38 -27.75
CA SER A 323 10.96 4.38 -28.79
C SER A 323 9.46 4.18 -29.03
N THR A 324 8.67 4.00 -27.96
CA THR A 324 7.22 3.88 -28.08
C THR A 324 6.61 5.13 -28.71
N SER A 325 7.06 6.33 -28.31
CA SER A 325 6.62 7.61 -28.91
C SER A 325 6.90 7.70 -30.41
N ARG A 326 8.07 7.22 -30.86
CA ARG A 326 8.42 7.13 -32.28
C ARG A 326 7.47 6.20 -33.03
N GLY A 327 7.11 5.06 -32.43
CA GLY A 327 6.09 4.15 -32.94
C GLY A 327 4.72 4.82 -33.06
N CYS A 328 4.29 5.56 -32.03
CA CYS A 328 3.03 6.30 -32.04
C CYS A 328 2.99 7.32 -33.18
N LYS A 329 4.10 8.06 -33.39
CA LYS A 329 4.23 9.01 -34.50
C LYS A 329 4.04 8.32 -35.85
N ALA A 330 4.71 7.18 -36.09
CA ALA A 330 4.58 6.45 -37.34
C ALA A 330 3.15 5.93 -37.58
N ILE A 331 2.50 5.38 -36.54
CA ILE A 331 1.11 4.91 -36.61
C ILE A 331 0.14 6.06 -36.92
N ASN A 332 0.30 7.22 -36.29
CA ASN A 332 -0.56 8.36 -36.55
C ASN A 332 -0.42 8.91 -37.97
N SER A 333 0.79 8.87 -38.55
CA SER A 333 1.00 9.22 -39.97
C SER A 333 0.25 8.26 -40.92
N GLY A 334 -0.03 7.05 -40.47
CA GLY A 334 -0.90 6.07 -41.12
C GLY A 334 -2.40 6.22 -40.83
N GLY A 335 -2.82 7.24 -40.06
CA GLY A 335 -4.24 7.45 -39.70
C GLY A 335 -4.67 6.79 -38.39
N GLY A 336 -3.73 6.28 -37.58
CA GLY A 336 -4.00 5.68 -36.27
C GLY A 336 -4.09 4.16 -36.27
N ALA A 337 -4.22 3.59 -35.07
CA ALA A 337 -4.45 2.17 -34.85
C ALA A 337 -5.95 1.87 -34.77
N VAL A 338 -6.32 0.68 -35.27
CA VAL A 338 -7.67 0.11 -35.10
C VAL A 338 -7.57 -1.11 -34.21
N THR A 339 -8.48 -1.26 -33.26
CA THR A 339 -8.50 -2.37 -32.31
C THR A 339 -9.82 -3.14 -32.33
N VAL A 340 -9.72 -4.45 -32.11
CA VAL A 340 -10.86 -5.36 -31.98
C VAL A 340 -10.70 -6.19 -30.72
N LEU A 341 -11.68 -6.13 -29.83
CA LEU A 341 -11.78 -7.03 -28.68
C LEU A 341 -12.46 -8.32 -29.13
N THR A 342 -11.77 -9.44 -29.00
CA THR A 342 -12.24 -10.77 -29.41
C THR A 342 -12.62 -11.68 -28.24
N GLY A 343 -12.29 -11.28 -27.01
CA GLY A 343 -12.61 -12.04 -25.79
C GLY A 343 -12.59 -11.17 -24.55
N ASP A 344 -13.48 -11.46 -23.60
CA ASP A 344 -13.57 -10.81 -22.29
C ASP A 344 -14.04 -11.84 -21.26
N GLY A 345 -13.09 -12.38 -20.48
CA GLY A 345 -13.40 -13.27 -19.37
C GLY A 345 -12.17 -13.68 -18.56
N MET A 346 -12.16 -13.33 -17.27
CA MET A 346 -11.18 -13.80 -16.29
C MET A 346 -11.44 -15.27 -15.93
N THR A 347 -10.41 -15.98 -15.48
CA THR A 347 -10.50 -17.42 -15.21
C THR A 347 -9.98 -17.84 -13.84
N ARG A 348 -10.60 -18.89 -13.31
CA ARG A 348 -10.17 -19.59 -12.09
C ARG A 348 -10.29 -21.09 -12.35
N GLY A 349 -9.24 -21.82 -12.01
CA GLY A 349 -9.11 -23.24 -12.29
C GLY A 349 -8.87 -24.06 -11.03
N PRO A 350 -9.90 -24.37 -10.22
CA PRO A 350 -9.78 -25.29 -9.10
C PRO A 350 -9.35 -26.69 -9.53
N CYS A 351 -8.78 -27.41 -8.56
CA CYS A 351 -8.57 -28.85 -8.60
C CYS A 351 -9.42 -29.48 -7.50
N VAL A 352 -10.28 -30.42 -7.89
CA VAL A 352 -11.02 -31.28 -6.97
C VAL A 352 -10.57 -32.73 -7.15
N SER A 353 -10.76 -33.56 -6.14
CA SER A 353 -10.38 -34.98 -6.17
C SER A 353 -11.50 -35.87 -5.67
N PHE A 354 -11.56 -37.07 -6.22
CA PHE A 354 -12.45 -38.14 -5.82
C PHE A 354 -11.64 -39.37 -5.40
N GLU A 355 -12.28 -40.33 -4.73
CA GLU A 355 -11.63 -41.59 -4.34
C GLU A 355 -11.30 -42.46 -5.57
N THR A 356 -12.18 -42.47 -6.57
CA THR A 356 -12.03 -43.31 -7.77
C THR A 356 -12.09 -42.52 -9.07
N LEU A 357 -11.49 -43.08 -10.13
CA LEU A 357 -11.57 -42.51 -11.48
C LEU A 357 -13.01 -42.50 -12.01
N GLU A 358 -13.82 -43.49 -11.63
CA GLU A 358 -15.23 -43.57 -12.01
C GLU A 358 -16.02 -42.37 -11.47
N ARG A 359 -15.81 -42.01 -10.19
CA ARG A 359 -16.43 -40.83 -9.57
C ARG A 359 -15.97 -39.53 -10.21
N ALA A 360 -14.65 -39.37 -10.44
CA ALA A 360 -14.12 -38.21 -11.16
C ALA A 360 -14.68 -38.10 -12.59
N GLY A 361 -14.86 -39.24 -13.28
CA GLY A 361 -15.47 -39.33 -14.61
C GLY A 361 -16.94 -38.91 -14.61
N ALA A 362 -17.72 -39.41 -13.65
CA ALA A 362 -19.12 -39.03 -13.47
C ALA A 362 -19.27 -37.51 -13.24
N ALA A 363 -18.42 -36.94 -12.37
CA ALA A 363 -18.38 -35.49 -12.10
C ALA A 363 -18.06 -34.67 -13.35
N LYS A 364 -17.08 -35.09 -14.16
CA LYS A 364 -16.76 -34.42 -15.43
C LYS A 364 -17.92 -34.48 -16.42
N ILE A 365 -18.52 -35.65 -16.62
CA ILE A 365 -19.67 -35.82 -17.53
C ILE A 365 -20.83 -34.93 -17.09
N TRP A 366 -21.09 -34.85 -15.79
CA TRP A 366 -22.13 -33.97 -15.25
C TRP A 366 -21.81 -32.49 -15.48
N LEU A 367 -20.58 -32.03 -15.19
CA LEU A 367 -20.17 -30.63 -15.43
C LEU A 367 -20.23 -30.22 -16.91
N ASP A 368 -19.95 -31.16 -17.82
CA ASP A 368 -20.00 -30.94 -19.27
C ASP A 368 -21.43 -31.03 -19.83
N SER A 369 -22.39 -31.54 -19.05
CA SER A 369 -23.80 -31.58 -19.42
C SER A 369 -24.48 -30.22 -19.24
N GLU A 370 -25.57 -29.98 -19.98
CA GLU A 370 -26.36 -28.75 -19.83
C GLU A 370 -26.94 -28.59 -18.41
N ALA A 371 -27.32 -29.70 -17.77
CA ALA A 371 -27.88 -29.70 -16.42
C ALA A 371 -26.84 -29.24 -15.39
N GLY A 372 -25.67 -29.89 -15.35
CA GLY A 372 -24.60 -29.51 -14.43
C GLY A 372 -24.07 -28.11 -14.71
N HIS A 373 -23.88 -27.76 -15.99
CA HIS A 373 -23.49 -26.41 -16.36
C HIS A 373 -24.51 -25.36 -15.89
N GLY A 374 -25.81 -25.64 -16.04
CA GLY A 374 -26.89 -24.76 -15.60
C GLY A 374 -26.88 -24.53 -14.09
N VAL A 375 -26.71 -25.59 -13.29
CA VAL A 375 -26.61 -25.50 -11.82
C VAL A 375 -25.39 -24.69 -11.41
N MET A 376 -24.21 -25.02 -11.93
CA MET A 376 -22.96 -24.33 -11.61
C MET A 376 -23.02 -22.86 -11.98
N LYS A 377 -23.59 -22.53 -13.16
CA LYS A 377 -23.77 -21.14 -13.60
C LYS A 377 -24.71 -20.37 -12.69
N LYS A 378 -25.83 -20.97 -12.27
CA LYS A 378 -26.78 -20.35 -11.34
C LYS A 378 -26.12 -20.08 -9.99
N ALA A 379 -25.42 -21.07 -9.43
CA ALA A 379 -24.69 -20.94 -8.18
C ALA A 379 -23.63 -19.83 -8.29
N PHE A 380 -22.72 -19.93 -9.25
CA PHE A 380 -21.65 -18.95 -9.47
C PHE A 380 -22.19 -17.52 -9.58
N ASN A 381 -23.20 -17.29 -10.43
CA ASN A 381 -23.73 -15.96 -10.71
C ASN A 381 -24.48 -15.34 -9.52
N SER A 382 -24.94 -16.15 -8.56
CA SER A 382 -25.63 -15.63 -7.36
C SER A 382 -24.69 -14.85 -6.43
N THR A 383 -23.38 -15.02 -6.57
CA THR A 383 -22.37 -14.43 -5.68
C THR A 383 -22.03 -12.96 -5.99
N SER A 384 -22.42 -12.46 -7.17
CA SER A 384 -22.04 -11.12 -7.65
C SER A 384 -23.00 -10.57 -8.70
N ASN A 385 -23.21 -9.25 -8.68
CA ASN A 385 -23.97 -8.55 -9.72
C ASN A 385 -23.20 -8.40 -11.05
N PHE A 386 -21.87 -8.53 -11.03
CA PHE A 386 -21.01 -8.32 -12.21
C PHE A 386 -20.43 -9.61 -12.77
N ALA A 387 -20.27 -10.64 -11.92
CA ALA A 387 -19.72 -11.91 -12.36
C ALA A 387 -20.77 -12.69 -13.17
N ARG A 388 -20.48 -12.96 -14.45
CA ARG A 388 -21.36 -13.80 -15.30
C ARG A 388 -20.56 -14.92 -15.94
N LEU A 389 -20.75 -16.13 -15.42
CA LEU A 389 -20.09 -17.34 -15.91
C LEU A 389 -20.46 -17.57 -17.39
N GLN A 390 -19.44 -17.59 -18.23
CA GLN A 390 -19.54 -17.78 -19.67
C GLN A 390 -19.36 -19.25 -20.04
N SER A 391 -18.32 -19.88 -19.52
CA SER A 391 -18.00 -21.28 -19.81
C SER A 391 -17.24 -21.96 -18.67
N MET A 392 -17.23 -23.29 -18.71
CA MET A 392 -16.38 -24.14 -17.88
C MET A 392 -15.67 -25.12 -18.81
N LYS A 393 -14.35 -25.24 -18.68
CA LYS A 393 -13.56 -26.26 -19.39
C LYS A 393 -13.00 -27.25 -18.39
N THR A 394 -13.33 -28.53 -18.55
CA THR A 394 -12.93 -29.57 -17.61
C THR A 394 -11.79 -30.44 -18.15
N ALA A 395 -10.93 -30.93 -17.26
CA ALA A 395 -9.88 -31.89 -17.59
C ALA A 395 -9.67 -32.85 -16.41
N ILE A 396 -9.47 -34.15 -16.69
CA ILE A 396 -9.17 -35.16 -15.67
C ILE A 396 -7.70 -35.57 -15.75
N ALA A 397 -7.07 -35.80 -14.60
CA ALA A 397 -5.81 -36.50 -14.46
C ALA A 397 -5.88 -37.48 -13.27
N GLY A 398 -6.07 -38.77 -13.56
CA GLY A 398 -6.33 -39.78 -12.54
C GLY A 398 -7.65 -39.49 -11.82
N THR A 399 -7.65 -39.47 -10.50
CA THR A 399 -8.85 -39.15 -9.70
C THR A 399 -9.06 -37.65 -9.46
N LYS A 400 -8.24 -36.80 -10.09
CA LYS A 400 -8.34 -35.33 -9.99
C LYS A 400 -9.06 -34.75 -11.20
N LEU A 401 -9.91 -33.77 -10.94
CA LEU A 401 -10.68 -33.02 -11.92
C LEU A 401 -10.33 -31.54 -11.80
N TYR A 402 -9.89 -30.96 -12.91
CA TYR A 402 -9.58 -29.54 -13.06
C TYR A 402 -10.72 -28.87 -13.82
N ILE A 403 -11.23 -27.77 -13.30
CA ILE A 403 -12.41 -27.08 -13.84
C ILE A 403 -12.04 -25.63 -14.06
N ARG A 404 -11.93 -25.19 -15.30
CA ARG A 404 -11.59 -23.79 -15.63
C ARG A 404 -12.87 -22.98 -15.85
N PHE A 405 -13.27 -22.25 -14.82
CA PHE A 405 -14.36 -21.28 -14.90
C PHE A 405 -13.88 -20.04 -15.64
N LYS A 406 -14.66 -19.56 -16.61
CA LYS A 406 -14.42 -18.31 -17.34
C LYS A 406 -15.62 -17.38 -17.19
N THR A 407 -15.39 -16.16 -16.73
CA THR A 407 -16.47 -15.23 -16.35
C THR A 407 -16.13 -13.78 -16.67
N THR A 408 -17.14 -12.96 -16.96
CA THR A 408 -16.96 -11.50 -16.98
C THR A 408 -16.84 -10.95 -15.57
N THR A 409 -16.18 -9.81 -15.39
CA THR A 409 -15.87 -9.24 -14.06
C THR A 409 -16.17 -7.75 -13.93
N GLY A 410 -16.94 -7.19 -14.88
CA GLY A 410 -17.11 -5.74 -15.01
C GLY A 410 -15.76 -5.06 -15.26
N ASP A 411 -15.52 -3.94 -14.58
CA ASP A 411 -14.30 -3.14 -14.70
C ASP A 411 -13.17 -3.57 -13.75
N ALA A 412 -13.44 -4.53 -12.86
CA ALA A 412 -12.41 -5.14 -12.04
C ALA A 412 -11.65 -6.19 -12.86
N MET A 413 -10.36 -6.37 -12.55
CA MET A 413 -9.60 -7.52 -13.04
C MET A 413 -10.23 -8.85 -12.51
N GLY A 414 -10.76 -8.82 -11.28
CA GLY A 414 -11.82 -9.73 -10.84
C GLY A 414 -11.38 -11.02 -10.14
N MET A 415 -10.12 -11.14 -9.73
CA MET A 415 -9.58 -12.37 -9.13
C MET A 415 -10.22 -12.79 -7.81
N ASN A 416 -10.62 -11.84 -6.96
CA ASN A 416 -11.33 -12.16 -5.72
C ASN A 416 -12.80 -12.53 -6.01
N MET A 417 -13.43 -11.81 -6.94
CA MET A 417 -14.81 -12.03 -7.35
C MET A 417 -15.01 -13.43 -7.94
N ILE A 418 -14.09 -13.87 -8.80
CA ILE A 418 -14.17 -15.20 -9.40
C ILE A 418 -13.89 -16.32 -8.39
N SER A 419 -12.94 -16.14 -7.46
CA SER A 419 -12.66 -17.17 -6.43
C SER A 419 -13.90 -17.42 -5.56
N LYS A 420 -14.58 -16.36 -5.11
CA LYS A 420 -15.83 -16.46 -4.36
C LYS A 420 -16.93 -17.20 -5.13
N GLY A 421 -17.07 -16.89 -6.43
CA GLY A 421 -18.03 -17.57 -7.29
C GLY A 421 -17.72 -19.05 -7.48
N VAL A 422 -16.44 -19.41 -7.60
CA VAL A 422 -16.00 -20.79 -7.72
C VAL A 422 -16.23 -21.58 -6.44
N GLU A 423 -15.83 -21.05 -5.28
CA GLU A 423 -16.05 -21.71 -3.99
C GLU A 423 -17.52 -22.06 -3.79
N HIS A 424 -18.41 -21.07 -3.96
CA HIS A 424 -19.84 -21.31 -3.81
C HIS A 424 -20.39 -22.30 -4.85
N ALA A 425 -19.91 -22.27 -6.10
CA ALA A 425 -20.34 -23.23 -7.10
C ALA A 425 -19.90 -24.67 -6.76
N LEU A 426 -18.70 -24.85 -6.19
CA LEU A 426 -18.23 -26.14 -5.72
C LEU A 426 -19.01 -26.63 -4.50
N ASP A 427 -19.38 -25.74 -3.57
CA ASP A 427 -20.24 -26.10 -2.44
C ASP A 427 -21.61 -26.60 -2.90
N VAL A 428 -22.21 -25.94 -3.90
CA VAL A 428 -23.48 -26.39 -4.50
C VAL A 428 -23.30 -27.73 -5.20
N MET A 429 -22.18 -27.96 -5.91
CA MET A 429 -21.91 -29.24 -6.56
C MET A 429 -21.91 -30.42 -5.56
N MET A 430 -21.43 -30.23 -4.33
CA MET A 430 -21.48 -31.27 -3.30
C MET A 430 -22.93 -31.71 -2.99
N SER A 431 -23.89 -30.80 -3.12
CA SER A 431 -25.32 -31.07 -2.89
C SER A 431 -26.01 -31.77 -4.09
N GLU A 432 -25.31 -31.90 -5.22
CA GLU A 432 -25.82 -32.50 -6.46
C GLU A 432 -25.32 -33.96 -6.65
N GLY A 433 -25.03 -34.65 -5.56
CA GLY A 433 -24.59 -36.06 -5.57
C GLY A 433 -23.07 -36.26 -5.72
N PHE A 434 -22.28 -35.25 -5.34
CA PHE A 434 -20.82 -35.28 -5.28
C PHE A 434 -20.30 -34.92 -3.88
N GLU A 435 -20.96 -35.41 -2.83
CA GLU A 435 -20.60 -35.21 -1.42
C GLU A 435 -19.23 -35.81 -1.05
N ASP A 436 -18.74 -36.76 -1.85
CA ASP A 436 -17.41 -37.36 -1.76
C ASP A 436 -16.32 -36.51 -2.43
N MET A 437 -16.67 -35.38 -3.04
CA MET A 437 -15.73 -34.46 -3.66
C MET A 437 -14.87 -33.76 -2.60
N ASN A 438 -13.56 -33.85 -2.74
CA ASN A 438 -12.63 -33.06 -1.93
C ASN A 438 -12.06 -31.90 -2.76
N ILE A 439 -12.17 -30.67 -2.25
CA ILE A 439 -11.56 -29.49 -2.87
C ILE A 439 -10.08 -29.46 -2.49
N VAL A 440 -9.22 -29.89 -3.41
CA VAL A 440 -7.76 -29.90 -3.18
C VAL A 440 -7.22 -28.47 -3.16
N SER A 441 -7.69 -27.63 -4.08
CA SER A 441 -7.33 -26.21 -4.14
C SER A 441 -8.31 -25.45 -5.04
N VAL A 442 -8.69 -24.24 -4.63
CA VAL A 442 -9.47 -23.28 -5.46
C VAL A 442 -8.65 -22.80 -6.66
N SER A 443 -7.31 -22.94 -6.62
CA SER A 443 -6.39 -22.64 -7.72
C SER A 443 -5.43 -23.80 -7.96
N GLY A 444 -5.86 -24.77 -8.76
CA GLY A 444 -5.09 -25.95 -9.16
C GLY A 444 -4.15 -25.72 -10.35
N ASN A 445 -3.68 -24.49 -10.58
CA ASN A 445 -2.89 -24.12 -11.76
C ASN A 445 -3.54 -24.53 -13.10
N PHE A 446 -4.86 -24.38 -13.20
CA PHE A 446 -5.62 -24.53 -14.46
C PHE A 446 -6.36 -23.23 -14.85
N CYS A 447 -6.02 -22.11 -14.19
CA CYS A 447 -6.56 -20.78 -14.53
C CYS A 447 -6.02 -20.28 -15.88
N ILE A 448 -4.72 -20.17 -16.15
CA ILE A 448 -3.54 -20.16 -15.26
C ILE A 448 -3.21 -18.72 -14.88
N ASP A 449 -2.68 -18.45 -13.69
CA ASP A 449 -2.45 -17.08 -13.18
C ASP A 449 -1.00 -16.88 -12.74
N LYS A 450 -0.33 -15.85 -13.28
CA LYS A 450 1.07 -15.47 -13.08
C LYS A 450 2.07 -16.55 -13.49
N LYS A 451 1.70 -17.44 -14.42
CA LYS A 451 2.58 -18.50 -14.95
C LYS A 451 2.41 -18.66 -16.46
N PRO A 452 3.49 -18.89 -17.22
CA PRO A 452 3.37 -19.10 -18.65
C PRO A 452 2.60 -20.38 -18.94
N ALA A 453 1.59 -20.30 -19.80
CA ALA A 453 0.72 -21.43 -20.09
C ALA A 453 0.06 -21.36 -21.47
N ALA A 454 0.14 -22.46 -22.22
CA ALA A 454 -0.49 -22.60 -23.53
C ALA A 454 -2.01 -22.41 -23.49
N ILE A 455 -2.66 -22.76 -22.38
CA ILE A 455 -4.12 -22.65 -22.24
C ILE A 455 -4.60 -21.19 -22.23
N ASN A 456 -3.77 -20.26 -21.75
CA ASN A 456 -4.06 -18.83 -21.79
C ASN A 456 -3.81 -18.27 -23.20
N TRP A 457 -2.81 -18.81 -23.91
CA TRP A 457 -2.56 -18.48 -25.32
C TRP A 457 -3.71 -18.92 -26.25
N ILE A 458 -4.21 -20.14 -26.06
CA ILE A 458 -5.19 -20.76 -26.97
C ILE A 458 -6.63 -20.30 -26.66
N ASP A 459 -7.05 -20.38 -25.40
CA ASP A 459 -8.46 -20.10 -25.03
C ASP A 459 -8.67 -18.64 -24.53
N GLY A 460 -7.59 -17.87 -24.40
CA GLY A 460 -7.57 -16.53 -23.81
C GLY A 460 -7.75 -16.52 -22.29
N ARG A 461 -7.49 -15.35 -21.68
CA ARG A 461 -7.72 -15.05 -20.25
C ARG A 461 -7.75 -13.54 -20.01
N GLY A 462 -8.76 -13.01 -19.30
CA GLY A 462 -8.94 -11.56 -19.24
C GLY A 462 -9.45 -11.04 -20.58
N LYS A 463 -8.76 -10.09 -21.19
CA LYS A 463 -9.16 -9.44 -22.46
C LYS A 463 -8.30 -9.93 -23.61
N SER A 464 -8.94 -10.38 -24.69
CA SER A 464 -8.27 -10.76 -25.94
C SER A 464 -8.43 -9.62 -26.95
N VAL A 465 -7.33 -9.02 -27.40
CA VAL A 465 -7.35 -7.85 -28.28
C VAL A 465 -6.44 -8.06 -29.48
N VAL A 466 -6.90 -7.64 -30.66
CA VAL A 466 -6.09 -7.47 -31.85
C VAL A 466 -5.99 -5.97 -32.17
N ALA A 467 -4.79 -5.46 -32.41
CA ALA A 467 -4.55 -4.09 -32.84
C ALA A 467 -3.80 -4.08 -34.18
N GLU A 468 -4.18 -3.19 -35.10
CA GLU A 468 -3.63 -3.10 -36.45
C GLU A 468 -3.36 -1.63 -36.84
N ALA A 469 -2.27 -1.41 -37.58
CA ALA A 469 -1.98 -0.15 -38.27
C ALA A 469 -1.43 -0.40 -39.68
N ILE A 470 -1.60 0.58 -40.57
CA ILE A 470 -1.01 0.60 -41.92
C ILE A 470 -0.09 1.82 -41.99
N ILE A 471 1.20 1.58 -42.24
CA ILE A 471 2.24 2.62 -42.24
C ILE A 471 2.68 2.88 -43.69
N PRO A 472 2.53 4.10 -44.21
CA PRO A 472 3.01 4.46 -45.55
C PRO A 472 4.52 4.24 -45.72
N ALA A 473 4.95 3.86 -46.91
CA ALA A 473 6.35 3.53 -47.22
C ALA A 473 7.33 4.67 -46.90
N ASP A 474 6.93 5.91 -47.20
CA ASP A 474 7.69 7.11 -46.91
C ASP A 474 7.86 7.33 -45.40
N VAL A 475 6.84 7.02 -44.60
CA VAL A 475 6.92 7.09 -43.13
C VAL A 475 7.85 6.01 -42.58
N VAL A 476 7.81 4.79 -43.14
CA VAL A 476 8.75 3.71 -42.76
C VAL A 476 10.20 4.15 -43.02
N ARG A 477 10.47 4.77 -44.17
CA ARG A 477 11.80 5.30 -44.49
C ARG A 477 12.18 6.50 -43.61
N ASP A 478 11.29 7.48 -43.47
CA ASP A 478 11.66 8.80 -42.94
C ASP A 478 11.54 8.86 -41.40
N VAL A 479 10.62 8.11 -40.80
CA VAL A 479 10.46 8.03 -39.33
C VAL A 479 11.14 6.78 -38.78
N LEU A 480 10.85 5.61 -39.38
CA LEU A 480 11.36 4.32 -38.90
C LEU A 480 12.76 3.97 -39.40
N LYS A 481 13.30 4.75 -40.36
CA LYS A 481 14.67 4.61 -40.88
C LYS A 481 14.96 3.19 -41.37
N SER A 482 13.96 2.57 -42.00
CA SER A 482 13.98 1.21 -42.54
C SER A 482 13.22 1.17 -43.87
N ASP A 483 13.19 0.03 -44.53
CA ASP A 483 12.27 -0.27 -45.64
C ASP A 483 11.22 -1.32 -45.22
N VAL A 484 10.13 -1.42 -46.00
CA VAL A 484 8.98 -2.29 -45.67
C VAL A 484 9.36 -3.76 -45.71
N ASP A 485 10.05 -4.20 -46.76
CA ASP A 485 10.36 -5.62 -46.96
C ASP A 485 11.37 -6.13 -45.94
N THR A 486 12.36 -5.31 -45.55
CA THR A 486 13.28 -5.63 -44.44
C THR A 486 12.54 -5.77 -43.11
N LEU A 487 11.52 -4.95 -42.83
CA LEU A 487 10.73 -5.12 -41.60
C LEU A 487 9.91 -6.41 -41.62
N VAL A 488 9.33 -6.76 -42.78
CA VAL A 488 8.60 -8.02 -42.96
C VAL A 488 9.54 -9.20 -42.78
N ASP A 489 10.70 -9.20 -43.43
CA ASP A 489 11.71 -10.26 -43.31
C ASP A 489 12.22 -10.38 -41.87
N LEU A 490 12.50 -9.26 -41.20
CA LEU A 490 12.90 -9.27 -39.80
C LEU A 490 11.83 -9.87 -38.90
N ASN A 491 10.55 -9.52 -39.10
CA ASN A 491 9.46 -10.06 -38.29
C ASN A 491 9.33 -11.58 -38.50
N ILE A 492 9.42 -12.06 -39.75
CA ILE A 492 9.38 -13.50 -40.06
C ILE A 492 10.57 -14.21 -39.41
N SER A 493 11.79 -13.72 -39.66
CA SER A 493 13.02 -14.36 -39.22
C SER A 493 13.19 -14.36 -37.70
N LYS A 494 12.85 -13.24 -37.03
CA LYS A 494 12.98 -13.09 -35.57
C LYS A 494 11.73 -13.55 -34.81
N ASN A 495 10.60 -12.89 -35.03
CA ASN A 495 9.42 -13.04 -34.18
C ASN A 495 8.67 -14.34 -34.46
N LEU A 496 8.75 -14.88 -35.68
CA LEU A 496 8.12 -16.16 -36.02
C LEU A 496 9.12 -17.32 -35.96
N ILE A 497 10.08 -17.38 -36.88
CA ILE A 497 11.04 -18.49 -37.00
C ILE A 497 11.90 -18.56 -35.74
N GLY A 498 12.52 -17.46 -35.32
CA GLY A 498 13.35 -17.43 -34.11
C GLY A 498 12.61 -17.90 -32.85
N SER A 499 11.40 -17.39 -32.62
CA SER A 499 10.55 -17.84 -31.50
C SER A 499 10.13 -19.31 -31.61
N ALA A 500 9.86 -19.81 -32.82
CA ALA A 500 9.57 -21.23 -33.06
C ALA A 500 10.78 -22.12 -32.75
N MET A 501 11.98 -21.72 -33.18
CA MET A 501 13.23 -22.42 -32.87
C MET A 501 13.51 -22.46 -31.35
N ALA A 502 13.07 -21.44 -30.62
CA ALA A 502 13.16 -21.37 -29.16
C ALA A 502 12.04 -22.12 -28.41
N ALA A 503 11.11 -22.77 -29.13
CA ALA A 503 9.91 -23.40 -28.56
C ALA A 503 9.08 -22.44 -27.67
N SER A 504 9.03 -21.16 -28.05
CA SER A 504 8.25 -20.15 -27.34
C SER A 504 6.74 -20.39 -27.50
N VAL A 505 6.00 -20.27 -26.39
CA VAL A 505 4.53 -20.33 -26.40
C VAL A 505 4.00 -18.95 -26.03
N GLY A 506 3.35 -18.28 -26.98
CA GLY A 506 2.80 -16.93 -26.82
C GLY A 506 3.82 -15.78 -26.95
N GLY A 507 5.12 -16.06 -27.06
CA GLY A 507 6.17 -15.06 -27.25
C GLY A 507 6.62 -14.89 -28.70
N PHE A 508 5.70 -14.62 -29.63
CA PHE A 508 5.99 -14.38 -31.05
C PHE A 508 6.06 -12.87 -31.36
N ASN A 509 6.83 -12.14 -30.56
CA ASN A 509 6.92 -10.68 -30.56
C ASN A 509 8.35 -10.22 -30.21
N ALA A 510 8.62 -8.92 -30.33
CA ALA A 510 9.91 -8.36 -30.02
C ALA A 510 10.08 -8.02 -28.53
N HIS A 511 9.18 -7.23 -27.95
CA HIS A 511 9.26 -6.75 -26.57
C HIS A 511 7.89 -6.36 -25.97
N ALA A 512 6.82 -7.10 -26.26
CA ALA A 512 5.49 -6.80 -25.72
C ALA A 512 5.50 -6.66 -24.18
N ALA A 513 6.31 -7.48 -23.49
CA ALA A 513 6.47 -7.43 -22.04
C ALA A 513 6.96 -6.07 -21.52
N ASN A 514 7.86 -5.38 -22.24
CA ASN A 514 8.34 -4.05 -21.83
C ASN A 514 7.20 -3.03 -21.82
N ILE A 515 6.36 -3.05 -22.85
CA ILE A 515 5.23 -2.12 -22.97
C ILE A 515 4.16 -2.42 -21.93
N VAL A 516 3.79 -3.69 -21.80
CA VAL A 516 2.79 -4.14 -20.82
C VAL A 516 3.25 -3.80 -19.40
N ALA A 517 4.49 -4.13 -19.03
CA ALA A 517 5.02 -3.83 -17.71
C ALA A 517 5.01 -2.33 -17.40
N ALA A 518 5.45 -1.50 -18.35
CA ALA A 518 5.52 -0.06 -18.15
C ALA A 518 4.13 0.58 -17.94
N ILE A 519 3.13 0.13 -18.71
CA ILE A 519 1.76 0.60 -18.54
C ILE A 519 1.16 0.04 -17.26
N PHE A 520 1.40 -1.23 -16.93
CA PHE A 520 0.87 -1.89 -15.73
C PHE A 520 1.32 -1.18 -14.47
N LEU A 521 2.62 -0.88 -14.37
CA LEU A 521 3.20 -0.13 -13.26
C LEU A 521 2.62 1.29 -13.17
N ALA A 522 2.46 1.97 -14.32
CA ALA A 522 1.90 3.32 -14.34
C ALA A 522 0.42 3.37 -13.94
N THR A 523 -0.36 2.34 -14.28
CA THR A 523 -1.82 2.33 -14.15
C THR A 523 -2.32 1.43 -13.01
N GLY A 524 -1.44 0.96 -12.13
CA GLY A 524 -1.81 0.22 -10.92
C GLY A 524 -2.33 -1.19 -11.15
N GLN A 525 -1.91 -1.82 -12.25
CA GLN A 525 -2.20 -3.21 -12.55
C GLN A 525 -1.24 -4.14 -11.78
N ASP A 526 -1.50 -5.44 -11.79
CA ASP A 526 -0.64 -6.44 -11.14
C ASP A 526 0.58 -6.76 -12.03
N PRO A 527 1.81 -6.34 -11.67
CA PRO A 527 2.98 -6.53 -12.54
C PRO A 527 3.35 -8.00 -12.72
N ALA A 528 2.95 -8.89 -11.81
CA ALA A 528 3.21 -10.32 -11.96
C ALA A 528 2.37 -10.94 -13.09
N GLN A 529 1.28 -10.29 -13.51
CA GLN A 529 0.44 -10.70 -14.63
C GLN A 529 1.05 -10.32 -15.99
N VAL A 530 2.16 -9.57 -16.04
CA VAL A 530 2.92 -9.34 -17.28
C VAL A 530 3.31 -10.67 -17.94
N VAL A 531 3.57 -11.72 -17.14
CA VAL A 531 3.90 -13.07 -17.62
C VAL A 531 2.93 -13.58 -18.69
N GLU A 532 1.64 -13.27 -18.56
CA GLU A 532 0.60 -13.74 -19.47
C GLU A 532 0.00 -12.61 -20.30
N SER A 533 -0.09 -11.41 -19.73
CA SER A 533 -0.57 -10.22 -20.43
C SER A 533 0.35 -9.79 -21.57
N ALA A 534 1.62 -10.21 -21.55
CA ALA A 534 2.57 -10.01 -22.63
C ALA A 534 2.54 -11.09 -23.74
N ASN A 535 1.66 -12.10 -23.63
CA ASN A 535 1.43 -13.03 -24.74
C ASN A 535 1.01 -12.24 -25.98
N CYS A 536 1.81 -12.31 -27.03
CA CYS A 536 1.64 -11.50 -28.23
C CYS A 536 2.25 -12.21 -29.45
N ILE A 537 1.50 -12.20 -30.55
CA ILE A 537 2.04 -12.46 -31.89
C ILE A 537 2.01 -11.19 -32.72
N THR A 538 3.16 -10.84 -33.29
CA THR A 538 3.33 -9.69 -34.18
C THR A 538 3.42 -10.17 -35.62
N ILE A 539 2.59 -9.60 -36.49
CA ILE A 539 2.54 -9.94 -37.91
C ILE A 539 2.81 -8.66 -38.71
N MET A 540 3.71 -8.77 -39.69
CA MET A 540 4.02 -7.69 -40.64
C MET A 540 3.86 -8.22 -42.06
N GLN A 541 3.25 -7.42 -42.92
CA GLN A 541 3.06 -7.74 -44.33
C GLN A 541 3.23 -6.49 -45.20
N ASN A 542 3.74 -6.68 -46.40
CA ASN A 542 3.75 -5.64 -47.42
C ASN A 542 2.36 -5.56 -48.06
N LEU A 543 1.63 -4.49 -47.74
CA LEU A 543 0.33 -4.17 -48.29
C LEU A 543 0.49 -3.10 -49.37
N ARG A 544 0.70 -3.56 -50.62
CA ARG A 544 0.81 -2.69 -51.82
C ARG A 544 1.82 -1.55 -51.64
N GLY A 545 2.98 -1.87 -51.06
CA GLY A 545 4.06 -0.93 -50.78
C GLY A 545 4.00 -0.28 -49.40
N SER A 546 2.88 -0.34 -48.69
CA SER A 546 2.78 0.10 -47.29
C SER A 546 3.04 -1.07 -46.33
N LEU A 547 3.49 -0.79 -45.12
CA LEU A 547 3.63 -1.81 -44.09
C LEU A 547 2.30 -1.98 -43.35
N GLN A 548 1.68 -3.14 -43.46
CA GLN A 548 0.61 -3.55 -42.54
C GLN A 548 1.25 -4.26 -41.35
N ILE A 549 0.94 -3.81 -40.14
CA ILE A 549 1.41 -4.42 -38.90
C ILE A 549 0.22 -4.69 -37.98
N SER A 550 0.22 -5.86 -37.33
CA SER A 550 -0.73 -6.18 -36.28
C SER A 550 -0.08 -6.89 -35.09
N VAL A 551 -0.71 -6.73 -33.92
CA VAL A 551 -0.44 -7.52 -32.71
C VAL A 551 -1.72 -8.20 -32.27
N SER A 552 -1.62 -9.46 -31.84
CA SER A 552 -2.73 -10.19 -31.22
C SER A 552 -2.32 -10.65 -29.83
N MET A 553 -3.05 -10.16 -28.82
CA MET A 553 -2.77 -10.37 -27.41
C MET A 553 -3.98 -11.06 -26.76
N PRO A 554 -3.97 -12.39 -26.61
CA PRO A 554 -5.16 -13.14 -26.22
C PRO A 554 -5.45 -13.11 -24.72
N SER A 555 -4.51 -12.65 -23.90
CA SER A 555 -4.59 -12.80 -22.44
C SER A 555 -4.22 -11.56 -21.62
N ILE A 556 -4.71 -10.37 -22.00
CA ILE A 556 -4.45 -9.11 -21.25
C ILE A 556 -5.30 -9.06 -19.98
N GLU A 557 -4.67 -9.06 -18.83
CA GLU A 557 -5.33 -9.04 -17.52
C GLU A 557 -5.27 -7.63 -16.93
N VAL A 558 -6.34 -6.87 -17.13
CA VAL A 558 -6.42 -5.48 -16.65
C VAL A 558 -7.75 -5.21 -15.96
N GLY A 559 -7.71 -4.24 -15.05
CA GLY A 559 -8.88 -3.66 -14.40
C GLY A 559 -8.68 -2.17 -14.16
N THR A 560 -9.77 -1.45 -14.05
CA THR A 560 -9.78 -0.01 -13.71
C THR A 560 -10.40 0.25 -12.34
N LEU A 561 -10.69 -0.84 -11.61
CA LEU A 561 -11.27 -0.85 -10.28
C LEU A 561 -10.58 -1.93 -9.42
N GLY A 562 -10.19 -1.55 -8.19
CA GLY A 562 -9.58 -2.42 -7.18
C GLY A 562 -8.07 -2.65 -7.36
N GLY A 563 -7.44 -3.30 -6.38
CA GLY A 563 -5.98 -3.49 -6.38
C GLY A 563 -5.21 -2.17 -6.35
N GLY A 564 -4.09 -2.09 -7.05
CA GLY A 564 -3.25 -0.88 -7.11
C GLY A 564 -3.88 0.31 -7.83
N THR A 565 -5.03 0.13 -8.50
CA THR A 565 -5.74 1.22 -9.19
C THR A 565 -6.31 2.26 -8.24
N ILE A 566 -6.50 1.91 -6.95
CA ILE A 566 -7.03 2.82 -5.93
C ILE A 566 -6.00 3.85 -5.46
N LEU A 567 -4.71 3.59 -5.68
CA LEU A 567 -3.62 4.48 -5.29
C LEU A 567 -3.65 5.73 -6.16
N GLU A 568 -3.58 6.91 -5.54
CA GLU A 568 -3.74 8.20 -6.24
C GLU A 568 -2.81 8.38 -7.45
N PRO A 569 -1.49 8.06 -7.39
CA PRO A 569 -0.61 8.26 -8.54
C PRO A 569 -1.00 7.40 -9.75
N GLN A 570 -1.50 6.19 -9.52
CA GLN A 570 -1.95 5.26 -10.55
C GLN A 570 -3.35 5.61 -11.05
N SER A 571 -4.24 6.03 -10.14
CA SER A 571 -5.56 6.60 -10.45
C SER A 571 -5.45 7.81 -11.39
N ALA A 572 -4.49 8.72 -11.16
CA ALA A 572 -4.26 9.86 -12.04
C ALA A 572 -3.86 9.45 -13.47
N MET A 573 -3.11 8.34 -13.62
CA MET A 573 -2.76 7.81 -14.95
C MET A 573 -3.98 7.19 -15.64
N LEU A 574 -4.89 6.56 -14.88
CA LEU A 574 -6.16 6.07 -15.41
C LEU A 574 -7.11 7.21 -15.80
N ASP A 575 -7.10 8.32 -15.04
CA ASP A 575 -7.85 9.55 -15.37
C ASP A 575 -7.33 10.17 -16.67
N MET A 576 -6.00 10.22 -16.84
CA MET A 576 -5.36 10.68 -18.08
C MET A 576 -5.80 9.88 -19.32
N LEU A 577 -6.07 8.59 -19.14
CA LEU A 577 -6.60 7.71 -20.19
C LEU A 577 -8.13 7.74 -20.30
N GLY A 578 -8.83 8.42 -19.38
CA GLY A 578 -10.29 8.51 -19.35
C GLY A 578 -10.98 7.19 -19.00
N VAL A 579 -10.33 6.32 -18.21
CA VAL A 579 -10.83 4.97 -17.89
C VAL A 579 -10.86 4.66 -16.39
N ARG A 580 -10.67 5.64 -15.50
CA ARG A 580 -10.68 5.37 -14.05
C ARG A 580 -12.03 4.84 -13.56
N GLY A 581 -11.98 3.86 -12.67
CA GLY A 581 -13.15 3.36 -11.96
C GLY A 581 -14.11 2.52 -12.81
N PRO A 582 -15.31 2.22 -12.28
CA PRO A 582 -16.33 1.50 -13.01
C PRO A 582 -16.97 2.40 -14.08
N HIS A 583 -17.31 1.84 -15.23
CA HIS A 583 -18.01 2.59 -16.26
C HIS A 583 -19.47 2.85 -15.81
N PRO A 584 -19.98 4.09 -15.90
CA PRO A 584 -21.26 4.48 -15.28
C PRO A 584 -22.48 3.71 -15.80
N THR A 585 -22.50 3.37 -17.10
CA THR A 585 -23.67 2.75 -17.76
C THR A 585 -23.42 1.37 -18.35
N THR A 586 -22.15 0.98 -18.50
CA THR A 586 -21.74 -0.14 -19.37
C THR A 586 -20.62 -0.91 -18.68
N PRO A 587 -20.93 -1.75 -17.68
CA PRO A 587 -19.92 -2.43 -16.88
C PRO A 587 -18.86 -3.14 -17.73
N GLY A 588 -17.59 -2.93 -17.37
CA GLY A 588 -16.42 -3.48 -18.03
C GLY A 588 -15.89 -2.68 -19.21
N GLU A 589 -16.55 -1.58 -19.59
CA GLU A 589 -16.14 -0.80 -20.76
C GLU A 589 -14.82 -0.05 -20.53
N ASN A 590 -14.58 0.45 -19.31
CA ASN A 590 -13.32 1.10 -18.98
C ASN A 590 -12.17 0.09 -19.02
N ALA A 591 -12.36 -1.10 -18.45
CA ALA A 591 -11.35 -2.17 -18.51
C ALA A 591 -11.10 -2.69 -19.94
N ARG A 592 -12.15 -2.81 -20.77
CA ARG A 592 -12.02 -3.15 -22.20
C ARG A 592 -11.24 -2.07 -22.95
N ARG A 593 -11.51 -0.80 -22.69
CA ARG A 593 -10.78 0.33 -23.29
C ARG A 593 -9.31 0.35 -22.88
N LEU A 594 -9.01 0.12 -21.60
CA LEU A 594 -7.63 -0.01 -21.12
C LEU A 594 -6.89 -1.14 -21.85
N ALA A 595 -7.50 -2.31 -22.03
CA ALA A 595 -6.89 -3.42 -22.78
C ALA A 595 -6.59 -3.06 -24.25
N ARG A 596 -7.49 -2.31 -24.90
CA ARG A 596 -7.27 -1.79 -26.26
C ARG A 596 -6.11 -0.81 -26.33
N ILE A 597 -6.00 0.07 -25.33
CA ILE A 597 -4.89 1.01 -25.20
C ILE A 597 -3.57 0.27 -25.02
N VAL A 598 -3.52 -0.75 -24.15
CA VAL A 598 -2.34 -1.60 -23.95
C VAL A 598 -1.93 -2.28 -25.27
N ALA A 599 -2.87 -2.90 -26.00
CA ALA A 599 -2.57 -3.56 -27.26
C ALA A 599 -2.05 -2.59 -28.34
N ALA A 600 -2.65 -1.41 -28.47
CA ALA A 600 -2.21 -0.40 -29.43
C ALA A 600 -0.85 0.23 -29.06
N ALA A 601 -0.56 0.40 -27.76
CA ALA A 601 0.75 0.82 -27.30
C ALA A 601 1.81 -0.26 -27.57
N THR A 602 1.47 -1.54 -27.37
CA THR A 602 2.33 -2.68 -27.73
C THR A 602 2.64 -2.67 -29.22
N LEU A 603 1.64 -2.45 -30.08
CA LEU A 603 1.82 -2.29 -31.53
C LEU A 603 2.83 -1.19 -31.86
N ALA A 604 2.74 -0.02 -31.20
CA ALA A 604 3.67 1.09 -31.37
C ALA A 604 5.11 0.72 -30.95
N GLY A 605 5.23 0.08 -29.78
CA GLY A 605 6.51 -0.42 -29.29
C GLY A 605 7.15 -1.42 -30.25
N GLU A 606 6.39 -2.42 -30.72
CA GLU A 606 6.83 -3.45 -31.66
C GLU A 606 7.34 -2.83 -32.96
N LEU A 607 6.57 -1.90 -33.54
CA LEU A 607 6.94 -1.21 -34.77
C LEU A 607 8.29 -0.48 -34.64
N SER A 608 8.48 0.27 -33.55
CA SER A 608 9.70 1.03 -33.34
C SER A 608 10.91 0.12 -33.08
N LEU A 609 10.79 -0.89 -32.21
CA LEU A 609 11.91 -1.78 -31.89
C LEU A 609 12.32 -2.63 -33.09
N CYS A 610 11.37 -3.24 -33.80
CA CYS A 610 11.67 -3.99 -35.02
C CYS A 610 12.40 -3.13 -36.05
N SER A 611 12.01 -1.85 -36.19
CA SER A 611 12.73 -0.92 -37.08
C SER A 611 14.14 -0.56 -36.62
N ALA A 612 14.35 -0.41 -35.31
CA ALA A 612 15.69 -0.15 -34.78
C ALA A 612 16.62 -1.37 -34.95
N LEU A 613 16.08 -2.59 -34.86
CA LEU A 613 16.80 -3.84 -35.12
C LEU A 613 17.15 -3.97 -36.62
N ALA A 614 16.18 -3.75 -37.50
CA ALA A 614 16.37 -3.81 -38.96
C ALA A 614 17.46 -2.83 -39.43
N ALA A 615 17.48 -1.63 -38.88
CA ALA A 615 18.46 -0.60 -39.22
C ALA A 615 19.83 -0.77 -38.52
N GLY A 616 20.00 -1.77 -37.64
CA GLY A 616 21.23 -1.95 -36.84
C GLY A 616 21.49 -0.85 -35.80
N HIS A 617 20.45 -0.09 -35.42
CA HIS A 617 20.56 1.09 -34.56
C HIS A 617 20.47 0.80 -33.05
N LEU A 618 20.13 -0.44 -32.66
CA LEU A 618 19.85 -0.78 -31.26
C LEU A 618 21.02 -0.41 -30.32
N VAL A 619 22.24 -0.87 -30.62
CA VAL A 619 23.41 -0.64 -29.75
C VAL A 619 23.72 0.85 -29.60
N LYS A 620 23.61 1.62 -30.69
CA LYS A 620 23.92 3.06 -30.68
C LYS A 620 22.93 3.86 -29.82
N ALA A 621 21.63 3.53 -29.91
CA ALA A 621 20.60 4.18 -29.10
C ALA A 621 20.72 3.86 -27.61
N HIS A 622 20.97 2.58 -27.26
CA HIS A 622 21.20 2.19 -25.86
C HIS A 622 22.47 2.84 -25.28
N MET A 623 23.55 3.00 -26.06
CA MET A 623 24.77 3.65 -25.58
C MET A 623 24.62 5.16 -25.34
N GLN A 624 23.74 5.84 -26.06
CA GLN A 624 23.52 7.29 -25.92
C GLN A 624 22.63 7.66 -24.72
N HIS A 625 21.72 6.78 -24.33
CA HIS A 625 20.68 7.11 -23.35
C HIS A 625 20.66 6.22 -22.10
N ASN A 626 21.36 5.08 -22.12
CA ASN A 626 21.37 4.11 -21.01
C ASN A 626 22.73 4.03 -20.29
N ARG A 627 23.65 4.97 -20.56
CA ARG A 627 24.89 5.17 -19.79
C ARG A 627 24.81 6.50 -19.04
N SER A 628 25.16 6.49 -17.77
CA SER A 628 25.27 7.68 -16.92
C SER A 628 26.36 8.60 -17.47
N ALA A 629 25.96 9.73 -18.07
CA ALA A 629 26.84 10.88 -18.19
C ALA A 629 26.98 11.52 -16.79
N PRO A 630 28.18 11.97 -16.36
CA PRO A 630 28.34 12.62 -15.08
C PRO A 630 27.45 13.88 -15.01
N PRO A 631 26.81 14.14 -13.86
CA PRO A 631 25.81 15.20 -13.74
C PRO A 631 26.47 16.56 -13.95
N THR A 632 26.20 17.17 -15.11
CA THR A 632 26.51 18.57 -15.34
C THR A 632 25.41 19.38 -14.68
N ARG A 633 25.74 20.08 -13.58
CA ARG A 633 24.85 21.08 -12.97
C ARG A 633 24.50 22.12 -14.04
N SER A 634 23.27 22.08 -14.54
CA SER A 634 22.70 23.22 -15.27
C SER A 634 22.07 24.16 -14.25
N THR A 635 22.60 25.38 -14.19
CA THR A 635 21.99 26.49 -13.46
C THR A 635 20.80 26.98 -14.28
N THR A 636 19.58 26.58 -13.90
CA THR A 636 18.36 27.19 -14.44
C THR A 636 18.16 28.55 -13.76
N PRO A 637 18.11 29.68 -14.50
CA PRO A 637 17.78 30.97 -13.90
C PRO A 637 16.31 30.98 -13.47
N ALA A 638 16.03 31.58 -12.31
CA ALA A 638 14.67 31.80 -11.83
C ALA A 638 13.86 32.63 -12.85
N PRO A 639 12.56 32.32 -13.08
CA PRO A 639 11.73 33.12 -13.95
C PRO A 639 11.44 34.48 -13.29
N ALA A 640 11.61 35.56 -14.06
CA ALA A 640 11.19 36.88 -13.64
C ALA A 640 9.66 36.91 -13.48
N SER A 641 9.19 37.54 -12.40
CA SER A 641 7.77 37.74 -12.12
C SER A 641 7.08 38.51 -13.26
N GLY A 642 6.05 37.91 -13.88
CA GLY A 642 5.07 38.67 -14.67
C GLY A 642 4.78 38.24 -16.11
N THR A 643 5.29 37.11 -16.61
CA THR A 643 4.95 36.65 -17.99
C THR A 643 3.98 35.47 -18.00
N MET A 644 2.83 35.66 -18.65
CA MET A 644 1.80 34.65 -18.86
C MET A 644 2.29 33.45 -19.70
N THR A 645 1.84 32.25 -19.31
CA THR A 645 2.10 30.97 -19.97
C THR A 645 1.33 30.85 -21.31
N PRO A 646 1.97 30.36 -22.40
CA PRO A 646 1.31 30.22 -23.70
C PRO A 646 0.51 28.90 -23.75
N VAL A 647 -0.69 28.87 -23.16
CA VAL A 647 -1.66 27.76 -23.28
C VAL A 647 -2.93 28.18 -24.03
N GLY A 648 -3.10 29.46 -24.35
CA GLY A 648 -4.31 29.99 -24.99
C GLY A 648 -4.33 30.06 -26.53
N LEU A 649 -3.19 29.90 -27.23
CA LEU A 649 -3.08 30.22 -28.66
C LEU A 649 -3.06 29.02 -29.61
N ALA A 650 -2.95 27.78 -29.09
CA ALA A 650 -2.91 26.57 -29.92
C ALA A 650 -4.30 25.91 -30.15
N MET A 651 -5.31 26.27 -29.36
CA MET A 651 -6.64 25.66 -29.40
C MET A 651 -7.57 26.21 -30.50
N THR A 652 -7.29 27.40 -31.05
CA THR A 652 -8.12 28.00 -32.10
C THR A 652 -7.67 27.61 -33.51
N SER A 653 -6.37 27.39 -33.74
CA SER A 653 -5.84 27.06 -35.08
C SER A 653 -6.07 25.60 -35.52
N ALA A 654 -6.40 24.69 -34.59
CA ALA A 654 -6.65 23.29 -34.89
C ALA A 654 -8.12 23.02 -35.27
N VAL A 655 -9.06 23.85 -34.76
CA VAL A 655 -10.49 23.70 -35.03
C VAL A 655 -10.86 24.19 -36.44
N GLU A 656 -10.17 25.21 -36.97
CA GLU A 656 -10.41 25.69 -38.33
C GLU A 656 -9.86 24.77 -39.44
N LYS A 657 -8.87 23.92 -39.15
CA LYS A 657 -8.33 22.96 -40.14
C LYS A 657 -9.10 21.63 -40.23
N ALA A 658 -9.92 21.30 -39.23
CA ALA A 658 -10.75 20.09 -39.24
C ALA A 658 -12.07 20.28 -40.03
N ALA A 659 -12.49 21.52 -40.27
CA ALA A 659 -13.75 21.82 -40.96
C ALA A 659 -13.67 21.82 -42.50
N SER A 660 -12.47 21.68 -43.10
CA SER A 660 -12.32 21.64 -44.57
C SER A 660 -11.48 20.45 -45.04
N SER A 661 -12.00 19.23 -44.89
CA SER A 661 -11.37 18.05 -45.51
C SER A 661 -12.37 16.89 -45.63
N SER A 662 -13.13 16.87 -46.72
CA SER A 662 -13.96 15.72 -47.13
C SER A 662 -13.14 14.60 -47.80
N LYS A 663 -11.88 14.40 -47.40
CA LYS A 663 -11.01 13.35 -47.95
C LYS A 663 -10.83 12.21 -46.94
N LEU A 664 -11.11 10.98 -47.39
CA LEU A 664 -10.79 9.74 -46.68
C LEU A 664 -9.29 9.74 -46.29
N SER A 665 -8.96 9.24 -45.09
CA SER A 665 -7.55 9.06 -44.71
C SER A 665 -6.84 8.10 -45.67
N ALA A 666 -5.52 8.19 -45.81
CA ALA A 666 -4.75 7.29 -46.66
C ALA A 666 -5.01 5.81 -46.31
N ALA A 667 -5.14 5.48 -45.01
CA ALA A 667 -5.52 4.15 -44.56
C ALA A 667 -6.97 3.78 -44.89
N ALA A 668 -7.93 4.72 -44.82
CA ALA A 668 -9.31 4.45 -45.23
C ALA A 668 -9.41 4.22 -46.75
N THR A 669 -8.60 4.91 -47.54
CA THR A 669 -8.50 4.71 -49.00
C THR A 669 -7.88 3.36 -49.34
N GLU A 670 -6.86 2.94 -48.58
CA GLU A 670 -6.22 1.66 -48.77
C GLU A 670 -7.10 0.48 -48.30
N ARG A 671 -7.87 0.66 -47.22
CA ARG A 671 -8.89 -0.31 -46.74
C ARG A 671 -10.08 -0.44 -47.69
N ALA A 672 -10.54 0.67 -48.27
CA ALA A 672 -11.67 0.69 -49.21
C ALA A 672 -11.34 0.12 -50.61
N ARG A 673 -10.05 -0.12 -50.89
CA ARG A 673 -9.59 -0.85 -52.09
C ARG A 673 -9.50 -2.38 -51.88
N ARG A 674 -10.12 -2.90 -50.82
CA ARG A 674 -10.46 -4.33 -50.66
C ARG A 674 -11.82 -4.59 -51.28
#